data_AF-A0A5C7ZUY1-F1
#
_entry.id   AF-A0A5C7ZUY1-F1
#
_cell.length_a   1.000
_cell.length_b   1.000
_cell.length_c   1.000
_cell.angle_alpha   90.00
_cell.angle_beta   90.00
_cell.angle_gamma   90.00
#
_symmetry.space_group_name_H-M   'P 1'
#
loop_
_entity.id
_entity.type
_entity.pdbx_description
1 polymer ?
#
loop_
_entity_poly.entity_id
_entity_poly.type
_entity_poly.pdbx_seq_one_letter_code
_entity_poly.pdbx_strand_id
1 'polypeptide(L)'
;MKTPLLLICCVLGLGTSAQTIVVQPYLQDASPTSMTVMWESSSGTESTVEYGLTPSLGSTASGTAVVGNGASQIHTTVLTGLTSATRYYYRAKTGSAYSPAYWFRTPALPTAEAPTNICAMSDMQQDAGQPNKFWEVVHNGVIELVNDSLGPDLSEEMSMVIIPGDLVENGTVYSQWETTFFDPANPLFSYVPVYPAIGNHENNSATYFKYFTLPANGTPGYVEHWWYKDHSNVRIIGMDSNTPYRIQAQLDWLDGVLASAASDPNIDFVFAQMHHPHHSELWIDGNTDYTGDIITRLENFSTTTGKPSVHFFGHTHAYSRGQSRDHTHLMVNVATAGGNIDYWGEFAQIDYPEYTISQDEYGWVLVQAQAGADPQFTVKRYSIGDAANPHANTLEDLVTIKKNNNAPFQPQALFPVNGDMVDPDCLVLQADAFFDPDGEGHGSTHWQVSTTCGDWTSPVVDSWKQYQNLYYEQDTQAGDDLTDETVGGLQPNTQYCWRVRYRDKGLGWSAWSTPVTFTTGNSGLGPNLLMNAGAESGIANWVQETGVIESLTVGECNGTSPHGGTRYFAVGALCVENVYAVAYQDIDVTAHATAIDAGSATSRFGGWFANWQGGDRPEMALQFRDAGNNVIGGTDTIGSFTGTWTNIQLDAPIPVGTRTVRAILMGTRDVGTDNDSYFDDLSVRLNLSGSSCSLPRVSVPLKTFLEGPYVPGTGIMHDSLRVQGIIPLTEPFTAAGFTHAGEGGGETITPSVLQATGLLAIVDWVLVELRDPVDPSIVASTMSCLLQRGGDVVGLDGSSVPRITAEPGEYHVAVRHRNHLGAMTAQPIALANGLGVIDFTDPGLPLFGTDAMRTTNGVRVQWNGNVRPNNKVTYTGTNNDRDPILVRIGGTVATATVNGYYPEDVNLNGTVKYTGVQNDRDPVLQTVGGTVPTATRLEQLP
;
A
#
# COMPACT_ATOMS: atom_id res chain seq x y z
N MET A 1 -38.16 97.66 16.22
CA MET A 1 -38.03 96.36 15.54
C MET A 1 -37.57 95.34 16.58
N LYS A 2 -38.46 94.44 16.99
CA LYS A 2 -38.16 93.36 17.95
C LYS A 2 -38.43 92.03 17.23
N THR A 3 -37.37 91.27 17.00
CA THR A 3 -37.39 89.92 16.42
C THR A 3 -37.55 88.91 17.58
N PRO A 4 -38.43 87.90 17.50
CA PRO A 4 -38.51 86.87 18.53
C PRO A 4 -37.50 85.75 18.23
N LEU A 5 -36.79 85.30 19.26
CA LEU A 5 -35.92 84.13 19.23
C LEU A 5 -36.79 82.89 19.54
N LEU A 6 -36.90 81.98 18.58
CA LEU A 6 -37.62 80.71 18.70
C LEU A 6 -36.69 79.68 19.35
N LEU A 7 -37.04 79.19 20.54
CA LEU A 7 -36.29 78.12 21.24
C LEU A 7 -36.81 76.77 20.75
N ILE A 8 -36.02 76.05 19.95
CA ILE A 8 -36.30 74.68 19.51
C ILE A 8 -35.85 73.72 20.63
N CYS A 9 -36.81 73.04 21.26
CA CYS A 9 -36.56 71.96 22.20
C CYS A 9 -36.36 70.66 21.39
N CYS A 10 -35.12 70.18 21.28
CA CYS A 10 -34.83 68.85 20.77
C CYS A 10 -35.19 67.81 21.85
N VAL A 11 -36.28 67.08 21.65
CA VAL A 11 -36.57 65.86 22.39
C VAL A 11 -35.67 64.76 21.84
N LEU A 12 -34.59 64.45 22.56
CA LEU A 12 -33.81 63.22 22.36
C LEU A 12 -34.71 62.05 22.78
N GLY A 13 -35.33 61.40 21.80
CA GLY A 13 -35.98 60.11 22.01
C GLY A 13 -34.91 59.08 22.34
N LEU A 14 -34.78 58.72 23.63
CA LEU A 14 -34.06 57.53 24.05
C LEU A 14 -34.85 56.31 23.56
N GLY A 15 -34.47 55.79 22.40
CA GLY A 15 -34.93 54.47 21.94
C GLY A 15 -34.42 53.42 22.91
N THR A 16 -35.31 52.82 23.68
CA THR A 16 -35.01 51.60 24.43
C THR A 16 -35.10 50.45 23.44
N SER A 17 -33.97 49.83 23.12
CA SER A 17 -33.96 48.59 22.34
C SER A 17 -34.58 47.50 23.20
N ALA A 18 -35.54 46.76 22.65
CA ALA A 18 -36.14 45.63 23.35
C ALA A 18 -35.07 44.56 23.61
N GLN A 19 -35.15 43.92 24.76
CA GLN A 19 -34.30 42.76 25.11
C GLN A 19 -34.54 41.63 24.10
N THR A 20 -33.47 40.98 23.65
CA THR A 20 -33.48 39.95 22.62
C THR A 20 -32.56 38.79 22.99
N ILE A 21 -32.80 37.61 22.40
CA ILE A 21 -31.85 36.51 22.36
C ILE A 21 -30.90 36.77 21.18
N VAL A 22 -29.60 36.81 21.46
CA VAL A 22 -28.51 37.07 20.51
C VAL A 22 -28.08 35.72 19.94
N VAL A 23 -27.37 34.91 20.74
CA VAL A 23 -27.11 33.50 20.44
C VAL A 23 -28.29 32.64 20.89
N GLN A 24 -28.85 31.87 19.97
CA GLN A 24 -29.94 30.92 20.26
C GLN A 24 -29.49 29.81 21.24
N PRO A 25 -30.42 29.18 21.97
CA PRO A 25 -30.05 28.18 22.97
C PRO A 25 -29.39 26.93 22.38
N TYR A 26 -28.18 26.62 22.83
CA TYR A 26 -27.43 25.42 22.46
C TYR A 26 -27.19 24.49 23.66
N LEU A 27 -26.87 23.23 23.37
CA LEU A 27 -26.81 22.14 24.34
C LEU A 27 -25.37 21.69 24.61
N GLN A 28 -25.06 21.38 25.87
CA GLN A 28 -23.75 20.89 26.30
C GLN A 28 -23.87 19.93 27.50
N ASP A 29 -22.79 19.21 27.80
CA ASP A 29 -22.61 18.33 28.96
C ASP A 29 -23.83 17.42 29.30
N ALA A 30 -24.44 16.84 28.26
CA ALA A 30 -25.58 15.94 28.39
C ALA A 30 -25.23 14.71 29.26
N SER A 31 -26.12 14.32 30.17
CA SER A 31 -26.04 13.05 30.91
C SER A 31 -27.38 12.34 30.89
N PRO A 32 -27.46 11.06 31.28
CA PRO A 32 -28.74 10.38 31.36
C PRO A 32 -29.78 11.07 32.26
N THR A 33 -29.36 12.00 33.13
CA THR A 33 -30.27 12.70 34.06
C THR A 33 -30.12 14.22 34.05
N SER A 34 -29.33 14.78 33.13
CA SER A 34 -29.09 16.22 33.04
C SER A 34 -28.81 16.70 31.62
N MET A 35 -29.03 18.00 31.40
CA MET A 35 -28.66 18.69 30.16
C MET A 35 -28.28 20.13 30.52
N THR A 36 -27.16 20.63 29.99
CA THR A 36 -26.78 22.05 30.12
C THR A 36 -27.30 22.80 28.92
N VAL A 37 -28.08 23.86 29.17
CA VAL A 37 -28.61 24.76 28.14
C VAL A 37 -27.95 26.11 28.31
N MET A 38 -27.32 26.61 27.25
CA MET A 38 -26.66 27.91 27.22
C MET A 38 -27.22 28.78 26.10
N TRP A 39 -27.23 30.10 26.29
CA TRP A 39 -27.67 31.08 25.28
C TRP A 39 -27.10 32.46 25.61
N GLU A 40 -27.22 33.42 24.70
CA GLU A 40 -26.86 34.81 24.98
C GLU A 40 -28.07 35.72 24.81
N SER A 41 -28.24 36.69 25.71
CA SER A 41 -29.21 37.77 25.56
C SER A 41 -28.53 39.14 25.45
N SER A 42 -29.19 40.11 24.80
CA SER A 42 -28.65 41.45 24.62
C SER A 42 -28.52 42.25 25.93
N SER A 43 -29.22 41.83 26.99
CA SER A 43 -29.06 42.34 28.36
C SER A 43 -29.86 41.51 29.37
N GLY A 44 -29.57 41.68 30.66
CA GLY A 44 -30.36 41.13 31.77
C GLY A 44 -29.87 39.76 32.25
N THR A 45 -29.83 39.56 33.57
CA THR A 45 -29.20 38.39 34.19
C THR A 45 -30.16 37.24 34.52
N GLU A 46 -31.47 37.41 34.26
CA GLU A 46 -32.44 36.31 34.41
C GLU A 46 -32.04 35.19 33.47
N SER A 47 -31.77 34.01 34.03
CA SER A 47 -31.32 32.85 33.29
C SER A 47 -32.32 31.73 33.54
N THR A 48 -33.45 31.72 32.83
CA THR A 48 -34.53 30.76 33.05
C THR A 48 -34.70 29.87 31.84
N VAL A 49 -34.73 28.55 32.06
CA VAL A 49 -35.15 27.58 31.03
C VAL A 49 -36.50 27.02 31.43
N GLU A 50 -37.49 27.19 30.56
CA GLU A 50 -38.77 26.49 30.66
C GLU A 50 -38.67 25.18 29.91
N TYR A 51 -39.04 24.05 30.54
CA TYR A 51 -38.89 22.72 29.95
C TYR A 51 -40.02 21.78 30.35
N GLY A 52 -40.19 20.67 29.61
CA GLY A 52 -41.15 19.63 29.94
C GLY A 52 -41.23 18.50 28.91
N LEU A 53 -42.05 17.49 29.19
CA LEU A 53 -42.23 16.32 28.31
C LEU A 53 -43.14 16.60 27.10
N THR A 54 -43.75 17.78 27.04
CA THR A 54 -44.68 18.18 25.99
C THR A 54 -44.36 19.60 25.51
N PRO A 55 -44.76 19.99 24.28
CA PRO A 55 -44.53 21.34 23.75
C PRO A 55 -45.11 22.49 24.60
N SER A 56 -46.09 22.21 25.47
CA SER A 56 -46.63 23.20 26.43
C SER A 56 -45.68 23.53 27.57
N LEU A 57 -44.54 22.82 27.69
CA LEU A 57 -43.60 22.91 28.80
C LEU A 57 -44.33 22.66 30.15
N GLY A 58 -43.73 23.03 31.27
CA GLY A 58 -44.40 22.95 32.57
C GLY A 58 -43.49 23.00 33.79
N SER A 59 -42.18 22.89 33.58
CA SER A 59 -41.14 23.06 34.61
C SER A 59 -40.25 24.25 34.27
N THR A 60 -39.58 24.79 35.28
CA THR A 60 -38.60 25.87 35.14
C THR A 60 -37.33 25.52 35.88
N ALA A 61 -36.18 25.81 35.30
CA ALA A 61 -34.89 25.81 35.97
C ALA A 61 -34.29 27.22 35.89
N SER A 62 -33.55 27.60 36.93
CA SER A 62 -32.80 28.85 36.97
C SER A 62 -31.31 28.57 36.92
N GLY A 63 -30.59 29.42 36.21
CA GLY A 63 -29.16 29.33 36.00
C GLY A 63 -28.41 30.59 36.39
N THR A 64 -27.23 30.74 35.83
CA THR A 64 -26.32 31.87 36.03
C THR A 64 -26.08 32.61 34.74
N ALA A 65 -25.64 33.86 34.85
CA ALA A 65 -25.21 34.68 33.72
C ALA A 65 -23.84 35.28 33.97
N VAL A 66 -23.04 35.39 32.91
CA VAL A 66 -21.79 36.15 32.88
C VAL A 66 -21.86 37.20 31.80
N VAL A 67 -21.10 38.29 31.96
CA VAL A 67 -21.06 39.36 30.96
C VAL A 67 -20.41 38.84 29.68
N GLY A 68 -21.14 38.94 28.58
CA GLY A 68 -20.65 38.71 27.22
C GLY A 68 -19.84 39.91 26.73
N ASN A 69 -20.44 40.73 25.87
CA ASN A 69 -19.91 41.99 25.37
C ASN A 69 -20.86 43.17 25.64
N GLY A 70 -20.32 44.26 26.19
CA GLY A 70 -21.12 45.41 26.59
C GLY A 70 -22.17 45.04 27.64
N ALA A 71 -23.46 45.15 27.27
CA ALA A 71 -24.58 44.82 28.16
C ALA A 71 -25.02 43.35 28.06
N SER A 72 -24.56 42.61 27.06
CA SER A 72 -25.03 41.25 26.81
C SER A 72 -24.64 40.28 27.91
N GLN A 73 -25.42 39.22 28.05
CA GLN A 73 -25.27 38.21 29.09
C GLN A 73 -25.27 36.83 28.45
N ILE A 74 -24.23 36.05 28.71
CA ILE A 74 -24.15 34.63 28.35
C ILE A 74 -24.66 33.85 29.55
N HIS A 75 -25.62 32.97 29.30
CA HIS A 75 -26.41 32.28 30.31
C HIS A 75 -26.07 30.78 30.32
N THR A 76 -26.04 30.19 31.51
CA THR A 76 -25.87 28.75 31.71
C THR A 76 -26.94 28.24 32.66
N THR A 77 -27.76 27.29 32.22
CA THR A 77 -28.76 26.63 33.07
C THR A 77 -28.64 25.12 32.96
N VAL A 78 -28.40 24.45 34.09
CA VAL A 78 -28.32 22.99 34.15
C VAL A 78 -29.69 22.41 34.54
N LEU A 79 -30.29 21.66 33.63
CA LEU A 79 -31.47 20.85 33.89
C LEU A 79 -31.03 19.57 34.59
N THR A 80 -31.62 19.23 35.72
CA THR A 80 -31.27 18.04 36.52
C THR A 80 -32.52 17.24 36.87
N GLY A 81 -32.33 15.98 37.28
CA GLY A 81 -33.44 15.08 37.62
C GLY A 81 -34.26 14.66 36.40
N LEU A 82 -33.68 14.73 35.21
CA LEU A 82 -34.30 14.26 33.98
C LEU A 82 -34.33 12.73 33.95
N THR A 83 -35.25 12.17 33.18
CA THR A 83 -35.29 10.73 32.88
C THR A 83 -34.38 10.44 31.70
N SER A 84 -33.64 9.32 31.72
CA SER A 84 -32.76 8.90 30.62
C SER A 84 -33.53 8.51 29.36
N ALA A 85 -32.87 8.55 28.20
CA ALA A 85 -33.45 8.16 26.91
C ALA A 85 -34.80 8.85 26.59
N THR A 86 -35.00 10.07 27.10
CA THR A 86 -36.30 10.76 27.11
C THR A 86 -36.20 12.10 26.42
N ARG A 87 -37.19 12.40 25.58
CA ARG A 87 -37.33 13.70 24.93
C ARG A 87 -37.87 14.76 25.89
N TYR A 88 -37.24 15.93 25.89
CA TYR A 88 -37.70 17.13 26.59
C TYR A 88 -37.78 18.31 25.62
N TYR A 89 -38.90 19.02 25.66
CA TYR A 89 -39.06 20.32 25.01
C TYR A 89 -38.53 21.41 25.94
N TYR A 90 -37.89 22.43 25.39
CA TYR A 90 -37.36 23.54 26.17
C TYR A 90 -37.39 24.87 25.41
N ARG A 91 -37.33 25.99 26.15
CA ARG A 91 -37.00 27.32 25.62
C ARG A 91 -36.27 28.15 26.67
N ALA A 92 -35.39 29.03 26.22
CA ALA A 92 -34.71 30.00 27.08
C ALA A 92 -35.56 31.26 27.27
N LYS A 93 -35.40 31.87 28.44
CA LYS A 93 -36.04 33.12 28.83
C LYS A 93 -35.07 34.01 29.61
N THR A 94 -34.96 35.25 29.17
CA THR A 94 -34.30 36.34 29.89
C THR A 94 -35.24 37.55 29.89
N GLY A 95 -35.78 37.93 31.05
CA GLY A 95 -36.73 39.04 31.19
C GLY A 95 -37.98 38.84 30.32
N SER A 96 -38.07 39.66 29.28
CA SER A 96 -39.16 39.61 28.28
C SER A 96 -38.79 38.88 26.99
N ALA A 97 -37.51 38.54 26.80
CA ALA A 97 -37.03 37.81 25.65
C ALA A 97 -37.23 36.30 25.84
N TYR A 98 -37.73 35.63 24.79
CA TYR A 98 -37.89 34.19 24.71
C TYR A 98 -37.23 33.69 23.42
N SER A 99 -36.56 32.54 23.49
CA SER A 99 -36.20 31.80 22.29
C SER A 99 -37.44 31.11 21.68
N PRO A 100 -37.35 30.60 20.44
CA PRO A 100 -38.22 29.52 19.98
C PRO A 100 -38.19 28.32 20.94
N ALA A 101 -39.19 27.45 20.83
CA ALA A 101 -39.19 26.17 21.53
C ALA A 101 -38.42 25.13 20.71
N TYR A 102 -37.48 24.46 21.35
CA TYR A 102 -36.65 23.38 20.81
C TYR A 102 -36.90 22.10 21.61
N TRP A 103 -36.19 21.02 21.28
CA TRP A 103 -36.21 19.79 22.07
C TRP A 103 -34.87 19.07 22.00
N PHE A 104 -34.61 18.25 23.00
CA PHE A 104 -33.45 17.36 23.05
C PHE A 104 -33.85 16.01 23.60
N ARG A 105 -32.97 15.02 23.46
CA ARG A 105 -33.10 13.72 24.12
C ARG A 105 -31.96 13.51 25.10
N THR A 106 -32.29 13.10 26.32
CA THR A 106 -31.27 12.68 27.28
C THR A 106 -30.62 11.37 26.81
N PRO A 107 -29.30 11.22 26.97
CA PRO A 107 -28.63 9.94 26.75
C PRO A 107 -29.30 8.77 27.47
N ALA A 108 -29.21 7.58 26.88
CA ALA A 108 -29.56 6.36 27.59
C ALA A 108 -28.55 6.09 28.71
N LEU A 109 -28.92 5.25 29.68
CA LEU A 109 -27.96 4.73 30.65
C LEU A 109 -26.89 3.89 29.91
N PRO A 110 -25.62 3.89 30.34
CA PRO A 110 -24.57 3.08 29.71
C PRO A 110 -24.94 1.60 29.58
N THR A 111 -25.62 1.03 30.59
CA THR A 111 -26.07 -0.37 30.59
C THR A 111 -27.17 -0.67 29.57
N ALA A 112 -27.70 0.34 28.88
CA ALA A 112 -28.65 0.14 27.78
C ALA A 112 -27.96 -0.13 26.44
N GLU A 113 -26.64 0.08 26.35
CA GLU A 113 -25.84 -0.21 25.15
C GLU A 113 -26.43 0.42 23.87
N ALA A 114 -26.91 1.67 24.00
CA ALA A 114 -27.50 2.38 22.88
C ALA A 114 -26.41 2.75 21.84
N PRO A 115 -26.72 2.75 20.53
CA PRO A 115 -25.79 3.21 19.53
C PRO A 115 -25.48 4.71 19.72
N THR A 116 -24.29 5.12 19.28
CA THR A 116 -23.80 6.50 19.37
C THR A 116 -23.47 6.99 17.96
N ASN A 117 -24.18 8.02 17.49
CA ASN A 117 -23.88 8.69 16.23
C ASN A 117 -23.27 10.07 16.54
N ILE A 118 -22.10 10.35 15.97
CA ILE A 118 -21.32 11.56 16.23
C ILE A 118 -21.09 12.30 14.92
N CYS A 119 -21.35 13.60 14.90
CA CYS A 119 -20.90 14.50 13.85
C CYS A 119 -19.53 15.02 14.24
N ALA A 120 -18.50 14.72 13.47
CA ALA A 120 -17.15 15.24 13.64
C ALA A 120 -16.83 16.18 12.48
N MET A 121 -16.45 17.42 12.80
CA MET A 121 -16.06 18.43 11.83
C MET A 121 -15.15 19.45 12.50
N SER A 122 -14.13 19.93 11.80
CA SER A 122 -13.14 20.89 12.32
C SER A 122 -12.99 22.07 11.36
N ASP A 123 -12.36 23.15 11.84
CA ASP A 123 -11.95 24.28 11.01
C ASP A 123 -13.13 24.89 10.24
N MET A 124 -14.10 25.40 10.98
CA MET A 124 -15.30 26.08 10.45
C MET A 124 -15.15 27.59 10.42
N GLN A 125 -13.98 28.10 10.79
CA GLN A 125 -13.66 29.51 10.71
C GLN A 125 -13.98 30.04 9.32
N GLN A 126 -14.56 31.24 9.27
CA GLN A 126 -15.08 31.78 8.03
C GLN A 126 -13.95 32.21 7.10
N ASP A 127 -13.77 31.49 6.00
CA ASP A 127 -12.99 31.97 4.86
C ASP A 127 -13.71 33.13 4.14
N ALA A 128 -12.94 34.14 3.72
CA ALA A 128 -13.46 35.27 2.97
C ALA A 128 -13.83 34.92 1.52
N GLY A 129 -13.20 33.89 0.94
CA GLY A 129 -13.51 33.38 -0.40
C GLY A 129 -14.80 32.56 -0.45
N GLN A 130 -15.07 31.78 0.61
CA GLN A 130 -16.21 30.86 0.74
C GLN A 130 -16.99 31.09 2.06
N PRO A 131 -17.53 32.30 2.32
CA PRO A 131 -18.02 32.70 3.65
C PRO A 131 -19.24 31.94 4.18
N ASN A 132 -19.94 31.18 3.34
CA ASN A 132 -21.12 30.39 3.71
C ASN A 132 -20.84 28.90 3.83
N LYS A 133 -19.58 28.45 3.69
CA LYS A 133 -19.30 27.02 3.57
C LYS A 133 -19.67 26.22 4.81
N PHE A 134 -19.42 26.75 6.01
CA PHE A 134 -19.89 26.11 7.25
C PHE A 134 -21.41 26.00 7.34
N TRP A 135 -22.14 27.02 6.87
CA TRP A 135 -23.59 26.94 6.75
C TRP A 135 -24.01 25.81 5.82
N GLU A 136 -23.36 25.67 4.66
CA GLU A 136 -23.63 24.60 3.69
C GLU A 136 -23.34 23.21 4.28
N VAL A 137 -22.21 23.04 4.98
CA VAL A 137 -21.85 21.80 5.68
C VAL A 137 -22.92 21.41 6.70
N VAL A 138 -23.41 22.35 7.50
CA VAL A 138 -24.45 22.05 8.49
C VAL A 138 -25.81 21.76 7.84
N HIS A 139 -26.26 22.61 6.91
CA HIS A 139 -27.65 22.58 6.41
C HIS A 139 -27.84 21.57 5.28
N ASN A 140 -26.95 21.59 4.29
CA ASN A 140 -27.01 20.73 3.10
C ASN A 140 -26.18 19.45 3.29
N GLY A 141 -25.26 19.44 4.25
CA GLY A 141 -24.46 18.26 4.59
C GLY A 141 -25.08 17.45 5.72
N VAL A 142 -24.86 17.88 6.96
CA VAL A 142 -25.23 17.14 8.19
C VAL A 142 -26.74 16.94 8.30
N ILE A 143 -27.51 18.03 8.29
CA ILE A 143 -28.96 17.96 8.57
C ILE A 143 -29.71 17.20 7.47
N GLU A 144 -29.40 17.49 6.20
CA GLU A 144 -30.01 16.81 5.06
C GLU A 144 -29.71 15.30 5.08
N LEU A 145 -28.43 14.91 5.24
CA LEU A 145 -28.07 13.49 5.27
C LEU A 145 -28.71 12.74 6.44
N VAL A 146 -28.68 13.32 7.65
CA VAL A 146 -29.27 12.67 8.83
C VAL A 146 -30.77 12.48 8.64
N ASN A 147 -31.48 13.50 8.15
CA ASN A 147 -32.92 13.42 7.88
C ASN A 147 -33.25 12.34 6.84
N ASP A 148 -32.45 12.24 5.78
CA ASP A 148 -32.70 11.33 4.68
C ASP A 148 -32.28 9.88 4.98
N SER A 149 -31.18 9.70 5.72
CA SER A 149 -30.53 8.39 5.89
C SER A 149 -30.77 7.73 7.25
N LEU A 150 -31.05 8.51 8.29
CA LEU A 150 -31.22 8.01 9.67
C LEU A 150 -32.66 8.24 10.14
N GLY A 151 -33.13 9.49 10.11
CA GLY A 151 -34.46 9.86 10.55
C GLY A 151 -34.65 11.37 10.69
N PRO A 152 -35.90 11.87 10.64
CA PRO A 152 -36.20 13.31 10.52
C PRO A 152 -35.99 14.12 11.81
N ASP A 153 -35.47 13.53 12.88
CA ASP A 153 -35.31 14.18 14.18
C ASP A 153 -33.87 14.06 14.67
N LEU A 154 -33.09 15.12 14.46
CA LEU A 154 -31.68 15.20 14.85
C LEU A 154 -31.44 14.77 16.29
N SER A 155 -32.35 15.09 17.22
CA SER A 155 -32.19 14.76 18.64
C SER A 155 -32.36 13.26 18.97
N GLU A 156 -32.99 12.50 18.07
CA GLU A 156 -33.11 11.05 18.19
C GLU A 156 -31.97 10.33 17.48
N GLU A 157 -31.49 10.90 16.37
CA GLU A 157 -30.51 10.26 15.48
C GLU A 157 -29.06 10.62 15.78
N MET A 158 -28.78 11.79 16.36
CA MET A 158 -27.42 12.27 16.66
C MET A 158 -27.21 12.43 18.16
N SER A 159 -26.14 11.81 18.66
CA SER A 159 -25.79 11.80 20.08
C SER A 159 -25.02 13.04 20.49
N MET A 160 -24.13 13.54 19.62
CA MET A 160 -23.28 14.70 19.87
C MET A 160 -22.61 15.23 18.60
N VAL A 161 -22.11 16.47 18.69
CA VAL A 161 -21.16 17.07 17.75
C VAL A 161 -19.82 17.24 18.46
N ILE A 162 -18.74 16.76 17.85
CA ILE A 162 -17.36 17.01 18.31
C ILE A 162 -16.64 17.91 17.30
N ILE A 163 -15.82 18.83 17.81
CA ILE A 163 -15.16 19.85 17.00
C ILE A 163 -13.70 20.00 17.41
N PRO A 164 -12.75 19.43 16.65
CA PRO A 164 -11.32 19.57 16.90
C PRO A 164 -10.74 20.98 16.66
N GLY A 165 -11.34 22.04 17.21
CA GLY A 165 -10.80 23.40 17.20
C GLY A 165 -11.18 24.25 15.99
N ASP A 166 -10.79 25.53 16.06
CA ASP A 166 -10.98 26.59 15.06
C ASP A 166 -12.45 26.80 14.67
N LEU A 167 -13.21 27.22 15.67
CA LEU A 167 -14.63 27.50 15.60
C LEU A 167 -14.90 28.87 14.94
N VAL A 168 -13.98 29.82 15.14
CA VAL A 168 -14.06 31.19 14.63
C VAL A 168 -12.71 31.64 14.10
N GLU A 169 -12.70 32.61 13.19
CA GLU A 169 -11.45 33.13 12.60
C GLU A 169 -10.55 33.83 13.63
N ASN A 170 -11.13 34.45 14.65
CA ASN A 170 -10.36 35.03 15.74
C ASN A 170 -11.22 35.09 17.01
N GLY A 171 -10.87 34.26 17.99
CA GLY A 171 -11.59 34.14 19.26
C GLY A 171 -11.68 35.43 20.08
N THR A 172 -10.85 36.44 19.79
CA THR A 172 -10.93 37.76 20.43
C THR A 172 -11.97 38.69 19.78
N VAL A 173 -12.43 38.38 18.57
CA VAL A 173 -13.45 39.15 17.86
C VAL A 173 -14.84 38.63 18.24
N TYR A 174 -15.45 39.31 19.22
CA TYR A 174 -16.70 38.89 19.83
C TYR A 174 -17.83 38.57 18.84
N SER A 175 -18.00 39.38 17.78
CA SER A 175 -19.10 39.22 16.83
C SER A 175 -19.01 37.92 16.02
N GLN A 176 -17.82 37.37 15.81
CA GLN A 176 -17.66 36.14 15.01
C GLN A 176 -18.30 34.93 15.70
N TRP A 177 -18.28 34.88 17.04
CA TRP A 177 -18.95 33.82 17.80
C TRP A 177 -20.44 33.70 17.45
N GLU A 178 -21.15 34.82 17.44
CA GLU A 178 -22.56 34.86 17.00
C GLU A 178 -22.65 34.57 15.50
N THR A 179 -22.05 35.42 14.68
CA THR A 179 -22.42 35.51 13.25
C THR A 179 -21.82 34.41 12.37
N THR A 180 -20.69 33.81 12.76
CA THR A 180 -19.99 32.82 11.93
C THR A 180 -19.98 31.43 12.54
N PHE A 181 -20.15 31.29 13.86
CA PHE A 181 -20.18 29.98 14.52
C PHE A 181 -21.59 29.58 14.97
N PHE A 182 -22.22 30.35 15.87
CA PHE A 182 -23.51 29.94 16.44
C PHE A 182 -24.68 30.10 15.47
N ASP A 183 -24.74 31.17 14.68
CA ASP A 183 -25.85 31.42 13.75
C ASP A 183 -25.96 30.35 12.66
N PRO A 184 -24.87 29.96 11.96
CA PRO A 184 -24.93 28.87 10.98
C PRO A 184 -25.31 27.53 11.60
N ALA A 185 -24.84 27.24 12.82
CA ALA A 185 -25.00 25.95 13.48
C ALA A 185 -26.25 25.84 14.40
N ASN A 186 -26.99 26.94 14.61
CA ASN A 186 -28.20 26.98 15.42
C ASN A 186 -29.19 25.81 15.18
N PRO A 187 -29.57 25.46 13.92
CA PRO A 187 -30.51 24.36 13.68
C PRO A 187 -29.96 22.97 14.01
N LEU A 188 -28.67 22.84 14.33
CA LEU A 188 -28.04 21.63 14.84
C LEU A 188 -27.86 21.71 16.36
N PHE A 189 -27.21 22.76 16.87
CA PHE A 189 -26.82 22.87 18.28
C PHE A 189 -28.00 23.08 19.25
N SER A 190 -29.15 23.51 18.75
CA SER A 190 -30.40 23.57 19.54
C SER A 190 -31.03 22.19 19.79
N TYR A 191 -30.55 21.13 19.13
CA TYR A 191 -31.11 19.78 19.22
C TYR A 191 -30.10 18.73 19.64
N VAL A 192 -28.81 18.96 19.34
CA VAL A 192 -27.70 18.02 19.56
C VAL A 192 -26.60 18.70 20.39
N PRO A 193 -26.09 18.07 21.46
CA PRO A 193 -25.06 18.67 22.29
C PRO A 193 -23.70 18.77 21.59
N VAL A 194 -23.01 19.89 21.78
CA VAL A 194 -21.71 20.21 21.15
C VAL A 194 -20.56 20.14 22.15
N TYR A 195 -19.42 19.59 21.70
CA TYR A 195 -18.24 19.34 22.51
C TYR A 195 -16.95 19.67 21.74
N PRO A 196 -16.52 20.93 21.70
CA PRO A 196 -15.27 21.30 21.03
C PRO A 196 -14.02 20.97 21.87
N ALA A 197 -12.92 20.70 21.19
CA ALA A 197 -11.58 21.04 21.66
C ALA A 197 -11.22 22.47 21.21
N ILE A 198 -10.22 23.06 21.83
CA ILE A 198 -9.77 24.42 21.53
C ILE A 198 -8.68 24.38 20.44
N GLY A 199 -8.82 25.22 19.40
CA GLY A 199 -7.83 25.44 18.35
C GLY A 199 -7.04 26.74 18.53
N ASN A 200 -6.14 27.05 17.61
CA ASN A 200 -5.29 28.24 17.73
C ASN A 200 -6.03 29.53 17.40
N HIS A 201 -7.04 29.50 16.52
CA HIS A 201 -7.82 30.68 16.20
C HIS A 201 -8.70 31.12 17.38
N GLU A 202 -9.03 30.24 18.33
CA GLU A 202 -9.68 30.63 19.59
C GLU A 202 -8.82 31.59 20.43
N ASN A 203 -7.50 31.64 20.21
CA ASN A 203 -6.55 32.54 20.88
C ASN A 203 -6.59 32.44 22.41
N ASN A 204 -6.99 31.28 22.95
CA ASN A 204 -7.23 31.10 24.38
C ASN A 204 -8.10 32.23 24.98
N SER A 205 -9.08 32.71 24.20
CA SER A 205 -9.81 33.91 24.55
C SER A 205 -10.76 33.64 25.72
N ALA A 206 -10.95 34.64 26.58
CA ALA A 206 -11.96 34.56 27.63
C ALA A 206 -13.40 34.41 27.07
N THR A 207 -13.60 34.62 25.77
CA THR A 207 -14.90 34.45 25.12
C THR A 207 -15.22 32.97 24.92
N TYR A 208 -14.25 32.14 24.51
CA TYR A 208 -14.43 30.68 24.41
C TYR A 208 -14.91 30.09 25.76
N PHE A 209 -14.16 30.33 26.84
CA PHE A 209 -14.49 29.83 28.18
C PHE A 209 -15.76 30.43 28.81
N LYS A 210 -16.44 31.37 28.14
CA LYS A 210 -17.78 31.84 28.54
C LYS A 210 -18.88 31.12 27.78
N TYR A 211 -18.62 30.72 26.54
CA TYR A 211 -19.58 30.03 25.66
C TYR A 211 -19.57 28.51 25.81
N PHE A 212 -18.58 27.95 26.49
CA PHE A 212 -18.51 26.53 26.74
C PHE A 212 -18.58 26.23 28.24
N THR A 213 -19.19 25.09 28.57
CA THR A 213 -19.26 24.46 29.87
C THR A 213 -19.09 22.96 29.61
N LEU A 214 -17.83 22.54 29.58
CA LEU A 214 -17.42 21.17 29.28
C LEU A 214 -17.23 20.38 30.59
N PRO A 215 -17.13 19.04 30.53
CA PRO A 215 -16.94 18.23 31.74
C PRO A 215 -15.76 18.72 32.59
N ALA A 216 -16.02 19.05 33.85
CA ALA A 216 -15.02 19.57 34.79
C ALA A 216 -14.19 18.45 35.45
N ASN A 217 -13.69 17.51 34.64
CA ASN A 217 -12.89 16.36 35.07
C ASN A 217 -11.43 16.39 34.57
N GLY A 218 -11.03 17.49 33.93
CA GLY A 218 -9.64 17.84 33.65
C GLY A 218 -8.82 18.12 34.91
N THR A 219 -7.54 18.46 34.71
CA THR A 219 -6.65 18.85 35.80
C THR A 219 -7.15 20.15 36.45
N PRO A 220 -7.24 20.25 37.79
CA PRO A 220 -7.66 21.48 38.45
C PRO A 220 -6.84 22.69 38.00
N GLY A 221 -7.52 23.76 37.56
CA GLY A 221 -6.89 24.95 36.98
C GLY A 221 -6.85 24.98 35.45
N TYR A 222 -7.23 23.88 34.79
CA TYR A 222 -7.28 23.73 33.34
C TYR A 222 -8.68 23.31 32.86
N VAL A 223 -9.72 23.84 33.50
CA VAL A 223 -11.12 23.57 33.12
C VAL A 223 -11.31 23.94 31.65
N GLU A 224 -12.05 23.11 30.91
CA GLU A 224 -12.33 23.23 29.48
C GLU A 224 -11.13 23.11 28.51
N HIS A 225 -9.90 23.20 28.99
CA HIS A 225 -8.72 22.88 28.16
C HIS A 225 -8.65 21.39 27.82
N TRP A 226 -8.83 20.52 28.81
CA TRP A 226 -8.94 19.08 28.58
C TRP A 226 -9.96 18.44 29.50
N TRP A 227 -10.67 17.46 28.97
CA TRP A 227 -11.85 16.88 29.59
C TRP A 227 -12.18 15.53 28.94
N TYR A 228 -12.97 14.69 29.60
CA TYR A 228 -13.52 13.49 28.96
C TYR A 228 -15.03 13.37 29.21
N LYS A 229 -15.73 12.67 28.32
CA LYS A 229 -17.15 12.36 28.41
C LYS A 229 -17.41 10.92 28.01
N ASP A 230 -18.15 10.21 28.83
CA ASP A 230 -18.63 8.87 28.46
C ASP A 230 -20.04 8.98 27.89
N HIS A 231 -20.27 8.30 26.76
CA HIS A 231 -21.58 8.15 26.13
C HIS A 231 -21.72 6.72 25.63
N SER A 232 -22.68 5.98 26.20
CA SER A 232 -22.82 4.55 25.94
C SER A 232 -21.49 3.81 26.15
N ASN A 233 -20.95 3.17 25.11
CA ASN A 233 -19.70 2.42 25.13
C ASN A 233 -18.46 3.19 24.65
N VAL A 234 -18.58 4.49 24.46
CA VAL A 234 -17.49 5.34 23.96
C VAL A 234 -17.06 6.31 25.04
N ARG A 235 -15.74 6.43 25.22
CA ARG A 235 -15.12 7.56 25.94
C ARG A 235 -14.59 8.57 24.94
N ILE A 236 -15.10 9.79 25.01
CA ILE A 236 -14.64 10.94 24.22
C ILE A 236 -13.69 11.78 25.07
N ILE A 237 -12.54 12.19 24.54
CA ILE A 237 -11.52 12.98 25.24
C ILE A 237 -11.23 14.24 24.41
N GLY A 238 -11.37 15.42 25.01
CA GLY A 238 -10.89 16.68 24.45
C GLY A 238 -9.54 17.06 25.02
N MET A 239 -8.60 17.44 24.16
CA MET A 239 -7.24 17.83 24.51
C MET A 239 -6.91 19.23 23.96
N ASP A 240 -6.11 19.99 24.69
CA ASP A 240 -5.59 21.28 24.25
C ASP A 240 -4.18 21.10 23.65
N SER A 241 -4.12 21.18 22.33
CA SER A 241 -2.88 21.09 21.57
C SER A 241 -2.25 22.47 21.30
N ASN A 242 -2.69 23.54 21.94
CA ASN A 242 -2.09 24.87 21.80
C ASN A 242 -0.91 25.07 22.76
N THR A 243 0.03 25.93 22.37
CA THR A 243 0.98 26.50 23.35
C THR A 243 0.24 27.54 24.21
N PRO A 244 0.44 27.58 25.55
CA PRO A 244 1.42 26.85 26.36
C PRO A 244 0.90 25.58 27.05
N TYR A 245 -0.15 24.93 26.53
CA TYR A 245 -0.84 23.80 27.16
C TYR A 245 -0.31 22.42 26.75
N ARG A 246 0.65 22.37 25.82
CA ARG A 246 1.47 21.20 25.48
C ARG A 246 2.43 20.82 26.62
N ILE A 247 1.89 20.35 27.74
CA ILE A 247 2.63 20.13 28.99
C ILE A 247 2.39 18.73 29.58
N GLN A 248 3.37 18.26 30.36
CA GLN A 248 3.35 16.95 31.00
C GLN A 248 2.10 16.72 31.88
N ALA A 249 1.58 17.77 32.54
CA ALA A 249 0.40 17.64 33.39
C ALA A 249 -0.88 17.19 32.63
N GLN A 250 -0.97 17.51 31.34
CA GLN A 250 -2.06 17.05 30.48
C GLN A 250 -1.84 15.60 30.05
N LEU A 251 -0.60 15.21 29.73
CA LEU A 251 -0.22 13.83 29.39
C LEU A 251 -0.41 12.87 30.59
N ASP A 252 0.01 13.27 31.79
CA ASP A 252 -0.18 12.48 33.02
C ASP A 252 -1.67 12.29 33.34
N TRP A 253 -2.49 13.30 33.06
CA TRP A 253 -3.94 13.21 33.20
C TRP A 253 -4.53 12.23 32.18
N LEU A 254 -4.08 12.29 30.92
CA LEU A 254 -4.50 11.36 29.86
C LEU A 254 -4.17 9.90 30.25
N ASP A 255 -2.98 9.63 30.79
CA ASP A 255 -2.60 8.29 31.26
C ASP A 255 -3.61 7.74 32.30
N GLY A 256 -4.10 8.60 33.21
CA GLY A 256 -5.15 8.25 34.17
C GLY A 256 -6.53 8.02 33.52
N VAL A 257 -6.89 8.82 32.52
CA VAL A 257 -8.14 8.67 31.76
C VAL A 257 -8.14 7.36 30.98
N LEU A 258 -7.03 7.00 30.33
CA LEU A 258 -6.89 5.75 29.58
C LEU A 258 -6.89 4.53 30.52
N ALA A 259 -6.22 4.61 31.68
CA ALA A 259 -6.25 3.55 32.68
C ALA A 259 -7.67 3.29 33.24
N SER A 260 -8.46 4.34 33.44
CA SER A 260 -9.86 4.19 33.85
C SER A 260 -10.75 3.65 32.72
N ALA A 261 -10.50 4.04 31.46
CA ALA A 261 -11.19 3.48 30.30
C ALA A 261 -10.89 1.99 30.13
N ALA A 262 -9.64 1.58 30.36
CA ALA A 262 -9.20 0.19 30.27
C ALA A 262 -9.96 -0.71 31.25
N SER A 263 -10.22 -0.20 32.46
CA SER A 263 -10.88 -0.96 33.53
C SER A 263 -12.41 -0.88 33.53
N ASP A 264 -13.02 0.05 32.78
CA ASP A 264 -14.47 0.15 32.68
C ASP A 264 -15.04 -0.88 31.68
N PRO A 265 -15.92 -1.82 32.11
CA PRO A 265 -16.50 -2.82 31.22
C PRO A 265 -17.52 -2.26 30.23
N ASN A 266 -18.06 -1.05 30.45
CA ASN A 266 -18.98 -0.43 29.50
C ASN A 266 -18.24 0.22 28.34
N ILE A 267 -16.97 0.60 28.51
CA ILE A 267 -16.21 1.28 27.46
C ILE A 267 -15.58 0.25 26.52
N ASP A 268 -15.95 0.31 25.25
CA ASP A 268 -15.36 -0.47 24.18
C ASP A 268 -14.33 0.33 23.37
N PHE A 269 -14.51 1.65 23.28
CA PHE A 269 -13.71 2.52 22.42
C PHE A 269 -13.28 3.81 23.13
N VAL A 270 -12.09 4.30 22.77
CA VAL A 270 -11.59 5.62 23.18
C VAL A 270 -11.42 6.52 21.95
N PHE A 271 -12.14 7.63 21.95
CA PHE A 271 -12.11 8.65 20.89
C PHE A 271 -11.46 9.92 21.46
N ALA A 272 -10.33 10.33 20.93
CA ALA A 272 -9.69 11.60 21.29
C ALA A 272 -9.98 12.67 20.23
N GLN A 273 -9.99 13.93 20.62
CA GLN A 273 -9.95 15.07 19.71
C GLN A 273 -8.92 16.09 20.17
N MET A 274 -8.14 16.60 19.22
CA MET A 274 -7.14 17.66 19.40
C MET A 274 -6.98 18.44 18.11
N HIS A 275 -6.67 19.72 18.19
CA HIS A 275 -6.59 20.55 16.98
C HIS A 275 -5.42 20.23 16.05
N HIS A 276 -4.17 20.27 16.56
CA HIS A 276 -2.98 20.14 15.71
C HIS A 276 -2.62 18.67 15.41
N PRO A 277 -2.27 18.32 14.15
CA PRO A 277 -1.83 16.98 13.76
C PRO A 277 -0.45 16.62 14.31
N HIS A 278 -0.12 15.32 14.33
CA HIS A 278 1.28 14.89 14.41
C HIS A 278 1.92 14.84 13.03
N HIS A 279 1.22 14.22 12.07
CA HIS A 279 1.57 14.17 10.65
C HIS A 279 0.36 14.59 9.82
N SER A 280 0.61 15.38 8.77
CA SER A 280 -0.38 15.89 7.83
C SER A 280 0.23 15.94 6.44
N GLU A 281 -0.46 15.39 5.45
CA GLU A 281 0.07 15.26 4.09
C GLU A 281 -0.01 16.55 3.28
N LEU A 282 -0.97 17.44 3.59
CA LEU A 282 -1.22 18.67 2.81
C LEU A 282 -0.49 19.90 3.36
N TRP A 283 -0.24 19.94 4.67
CA TRP A 283 0.44 21.06 5.33
C TRP A 283 1.32 20.60 6.49
N ILE A 284 2.58 20.29 6.19
CA ILE A 284 3.53 19.73 7.17
C ILE A 284 3.92 20.69 8.30
N ASP A 285 3.86 22.00 8.07
CA ASP A 285 4.21 23.01 9.09
C ASP A 285 3.20 23.04 10.25
N GLY A 286 1.99 22.52 10.03
CA GLY A 286 0.95 22.37 11.06
C GLY A 286 1.24 21.26 12.08
N ASN A 287 2.23 20.40 11.81
CA ASN A 287 2.57 19.24 12.63
C ASN A 287 3.14 19.62 14.01
N THR A 288 2.85 18.78 15.02
CA THR A 288 3.49 18.90 16.33
C THR A 288 3.81 17.53 16.97
N ASP A 289 5.03 17.41 17.50
CA ASP A 289 5.49 16.23 18.25
C ASP A 289 4.61 15.92 19.47
N TYR A 290 3.99 16.94 20.08
CA TYR A 290 3.11 16.75 21.23
C TYR A 290 1.90 15.86 20.89
N THR A 291 1.39 15.93 19.67
CA THR A 291 0.32 15.03 19.21
C THR A 291 0.85 13.61 19.06
N GLY A 292 2.11 13.41 18.66
CA GLY A 292 2.78 12.11 18.67
C GLY A 292 2.87 11.47 20.06
N ASP A 293 3.11 12.27 21.11
CA ASP A 293 3.08 11.80 22.51
C ASP A 293 1.68 11.32 22.96
N ILE A 294 0.61 11.92 22.42
CA ILE A 294 -0.77 11.50 22.65
C ILE A 294 -1.06 10.22 21.88
N ILE A 295 -0.69 10.14 20.60
CA ILE A 295 -0.87 8.96 19.76
C ILE A 295 -0.18 7.75 20.38
N THR A 296 1.07 7.89 20.82
CA THR A 296 1.82 6.83 21.51
C THR A 296 1.05 6.25 22.70
N ARG A 297 0.30 7.08 23.45
CA ARG A 297 -0.53 6.62 24.58
C ARG A 297 -1.78 5.88 24.12
N LEU A 298 -2.42 6.35 23.05
CA LEU A 298 -3.59 5.71 22.45
C LEU A 298 -3.23 4.36 21.83
N GLU A 299 -2.10 4.28 21.14
CA GLU A 299 -1.51 3.05 20.61
C GLU A 299 -1.24 2.03 21.71
N ASN A 300 -0.57 2.46 22.78
CA ASN A 300 -0.32 1.62 23.95
C ASN A 300 -1.62 1.15 24.62
N PHE A 301 -2.62 2.03 24.72
CA PHE A 301 -3.94 1.65 25.22
C PHE A 301 -4.58 0.56 24.35
N SER A 302 -4.60 0.74 23.03
CA SER A 302 -5.17 -0.25 22.10
C SER A 302 -4.49 -1.60 22.22
N THR A 303 -3.15 -1.63 22.20
CA THR A 303 -2.38 -2.89 22.28
C THR A 303 -2.53 -3.60 23.61
N THR A 304 -2.53 -2.85 24.72
CA THR A 304 -2.57 -3.47 26.07
C THR A 304 -3.96 -3.95 26.46
N THR A 305 -5.01 -3.32 25.95
CA THR A 305 -6.40 -3.61 26.35
C THR A 305 -7.20 -4.38 25.30
N GLY A 306 -6.77 -4.35 24.03
CA GLY A 306 -7.57 -4.82 22.90
C GLY A 306 -8.76 -3.91 22.56
N LYS A 307 -8.92 -2.75 23.22
CA LYS A 307 -9.96 -1.77 22.93
C LYS A 307 -9.47 -0.80 21.86
N PRO A 308 -10.10 -0.73 20.68
CA PRO A 308 -9.68 0.20 19.64
C PRO A 308 -9.73 1.66 20.09
N SER A 309 -8.88 2.48 19.49
CA SER A 309 -8.89 3.93 19.69
C SER A 309 -8.85 4.67 18.37
N VAL A 310 -9.34 5.91 18.37
CA VAL A 310 -9.24 6.84 17.24
C VAL A 310 -8.96 8.24 17.78
N HIS A 311 -8.24 9.04 17.01
CA HIS A 311 -8.18 10.47 17.26
C HIS A 311 -8.65 11.29 16.06
N PHE A 312 -9.33 12.39 16.36
CA PHE A 312 -9.83 13.36 15.39
C PHE A 312 -9.05 14.66 15.52
N PHE A 313 -8.68 15.24 14.39
CA PHE A 313 -7.94 16.49 14.36
C PHE A 313 -8.38 17.41 13.22
N GLY A 314 -7.78 18.60 13.18
CA GLY A 314 -8.04 19.64 12.20
C GLY A 314 -6.76 20.38 11.84
N HIS A 315 -6.80 21.71 11.83
CA HIS A 315 -5.67 22.62 11.62
C HIS A 315 -5.10 22.63 10.19
N THR A 316 -4.83 21.45 9.62
CA THR A 316 -4.69 21.31 8.17
C THR A 316 -6.09 21.22 7.57
N HIS A 317 -6.42 22.16 6.69
CA HIS A 317 -7.74 22.32 6.09
C HIS A 317 -7.96 21.34 4.93
N ALA A 318 -8.02 20.07 5.28
CA ALA A 318 -8.19 18.95 4.36
C ALA A 318 -8.77 17.73 5.08
N TYR A 319 -9.18 16.72 4.33
CA TYR A 319 -9.48 15.40 4.85
C TYR A 319 -8.26 14.48 4.70
N SER A 320 -7.97 13.70 5.74
CA SER A 320 -6.97 12.63 5.70
C SER A 320 -7.38 11.50 6.63
N ARG A 321 -7.20 10.24 6.21
CA ARG A 321 -7.39 9.07 7.06
C ARG A 321 -6.21 8.09 6.96
N GLY A 322 -5.67 7.75 8.13
CA GLY A 322 -4.58 6.80 8.28
C GLY A 322 -4.75 5.91 9.50
N GLN A 323 -3.74 5.08 9.76
CA GLN A 323 -3.71 4.15 10.88
C GLN A 323 -2.30 3.84 11.34
N SER A 324 -2.15 3.55 12.63
CA SER A 324 -0.90 3.02 13.17
C SER A 324 -0.63 1.62 12.61
N ARG A 325 0.61 1.37 12.17
CA ARG A 325 1.01 0.06 11.60
C ARG A 325 0.73 -1.09 12.55
N ASP A 326 1.17 -0.98 13.80
CA ASP A 326 1.21 -2.11 14.76
C ASP A 326 0.09 -2.09 15.81
N HIS A 327 -0.81 -1.11 15.73
CA HIS A 327 -1.84 -0.85 16.75
C HIS A 327 -3.22 -0.72 16.12
N THR A 328 -4.27 -1.15 16.83
CA THR A 328 -5.67 -0.86 16.45
C THR A 328 -6.00 0.58 16.82
N HIS A 329 -5.38 1.51 16.09
CA HIS A 329 -5.50 2.95 16.27
C HIS A 329 -5.71 3.63 14.91
N LEU A 330 -6.78 4.41 14.80
CA LEU A 330 -7.14 5.18 13.60
C LEU A 330 -6.84 6.67 13.81
N MET A 331 -6.44 7.37 12.76
CA MET A 331 -6.24 8.82 12.75
C MET A 331 -7.07 9.46 11.64
N VAL A 332 -7.82 10.51 11.97
CA VAL A 332 -8.78 11.12 11.04
C VAL A 332 -8.73 12.64 11.15
N ASN A 333 -8.26 13.31 10.11
CA ASN A 333 -8.49 14.73 9.93
C ASN A 333 -9.96 14.94 9.55
N VAL A 334 -10.68 15.78 10.28
CA VAL A 334 -12.10 16.07 10.02
C VAL A 334 -12.33 17.52 9.59
N ALA A 335 -11.26 18.20 9.19
CA ALA A 335 -11.30 19.47 8.49
C ALA A 335 -11.56 19.27 6.98
N THR A 336 -11.79 20.33 6.21
CA THR A 336 -12.27 21.64 6.69
C THR A 336 -13.78 21.72 6.54
N ALA A 337 -14.46 22.28 7.55
CA ALA A 337 -15.88 22.55 7.50
C ALA A 337 -16.20 23.98 7.01
N GLY A 338 -15.19 24.84 6.86
CA GLY A 338 -15.38 26.21 6.39
C GLY A 338 -14.11 27.03 6.19
N GLY A 339 -13.04 26.75 6.93
CA GLY A 339 -11.73 27.38 6.76
C GLY A 339 -11.15 27.11 5.38
N ASN A 340 -10.36 28.05 4.84
CA ASN A 340 -9.84 27.97 3.48
C ASN A 340 -9.01 26.70 3.27
N ILE A 341 -9.39 25.85 2.32
CA ILE A 341 -8.69 24.60 1.99
C ILE A 341 -7.19 24.82 1.79
N ASP A 342 -6.38 23.89 2.31
CA ASP A 342 -4.96 23.74 1.97
C ASP A 342 -4.87 22.86 0.72
N TYR A 343 -4.63 23.45 -0.46
CA TYR A 343 -4.72 22.70 -1.73
C TYR A 343 -3.47 21.87 -2.02
N TRP A 344 -3.63 20.80 -2.80
CA TRP A 344 -2.50 20.06 -3.37
C TRP A 344 -1.56 21.01 -4.16
N GLY A 345 -0.27 20.95 -3.84
CA GLY A 345 0.77 21.82 -4.42
C GLY A 345 0.84 23.27 -3.89
N GLU A 346 0.00 23.67 -2.92
CA GLU A 346 0.08 25.00 -2.30
C GLU A 346 1.23 25.10 -1.27
N PHE A 347 1.41 24.04 -0.47
CA PHE A 347 2.42 23.97 0.59
C PHE A 347 3.37 22.79 0.39
N ALA A 348 4.35 22.64 1.29
CA ALA A 348 5.18 21.45 1.35
C ALA A 348 4.35 20.25 1.81
N GLN A 349 4.49 19.14 1.10
CA GLN A 349 3.62 17.96 1.18
C GLN A 349 4.46 16.69 1.19
N ILE A 350 3.97 15.68 1.88
CA ILE A 350 4.65 14.40 2.05
C ILE A 350 3.62 13.28 2.12
N ASP A 351 3.91 12.18 1.44
CA ASP A 351 3.13 10.94 1.44
C ASP A 351 3.64 10.07 2.61
N TYR A 352 2.85 9.93 3.67
CA TYR A 352 3.26 9.14 4.83
C TYR A 352 2.70 7.71 4.73
N PRO A 353 3.50 6.68 5.07
CA PRO A 353 3.08 5.29 4.91
C PRO A 353 1.84 4.90 5.74
N GLU A 354 1.53 5.63 6.82
CA GLU A 354 0.32 5.41 7.64
C GLU A 354 -0.98 5.91 7.02
N TYR A 355 -0.95 6.88 6.10
CA TYR A 355 -2.14 7.41 5.45
C TYR A 355 -2.56 6.52 4.26
N THR A 356 -3.86 6.51 4.02
CA THR A 356 -4.47 5.73 2.91
C THR A 356 -5.28 6.60 1.97
N ILE A 357 -5.73 7.76 2.45
CA ILE A 357 -6.51 8.70 1.68
C ILE A 357 -6.34 10.10 2.24
N SER A 358 -6.08 11.05 1.34
CA SER A 358 -6.10 12.48 1.61
C SER A 358 -6.79 13.25 0.48
N GLN A 359 -7.58 14.27 0.83
CA GLN A 359 -8.38 15.07 -0.10
C GLN A 359 -8.44 16.53 0.39
N ASP A 360 -8.23 17.48 -0.50
CA ASP A 360 -8.34 18.93 -0.28
C ASP A 360 -9.77 19.43 -0.53
N GLU A 361 -10.74 18.88 0.21
CA GLU A 361 -12.17 19.14 0.01
C GLU A 361 -12.90 19.50 1.31
N TYR A 362 -13.96 20.32 1.20
CA TYR A 362 -14.83 20.62 2.34
C TYR A 362 -15.70 19.43 2.76
N GLY A 363 -16.08 19.38 4.03
CA GLY A 363 -17.20 18.56 4.48
C GLY A 363 -17.13 18.15 5.94
N TRP A 364 -17.59 16.95 6.24
CA TRP A 364 -17.73 16.43 7.60
C TRP A 364 -17.63 14.90 7.67
N VAL A 365 -17.58 14.37 8.89
CA VAL A 365 -17.49 12.95 9.20
C VAL A 365 -18.63 12.50 10.11
N LEU A 366 -19.27 11.37 9.76
CA LEU A 366 -20.21 10.66 10.61
C LEU A 366 -19.52 9.45 11.24
N VAL A 367 -19.49 9.40 12.58
CA VAL A 367 -19.01 8.22 13.34
C VAL A 367 -20.19 7.51 13.97
N GLN A 368 -20.35 6.22 13.67
CA GLN A 368 -21.43 5.39 14.17
C GLN A 368 -20.86 4.27 15.03
N ALA A 369 -20.90 4.41 16.35
CA ALA A 369 -20.48 3.40 17.30
C ALA A 369 -21.66 2.54 17.77
N GLN A 370 -21.47 1.24 17.78
CA GLN A 370 -22.41 0.23 18.22
C GLN A 370 -21.82 -0.47 19.44
N ALA A 371 -22.68 -0.68 20.45
CA ALA A 371 -22.35 -1.42 21.67
C ALA A 371 -22.90 -2.85 21.61
N GLY A 372 -22.69 -3.62 22.68
CA GLY A 372 -23.28 -4.94 22.86
C GLY A 372 -22.31 -6.09 22.58
N ALA A 373 -22.82 -7.19 22.03
CA ALA A 373 -22.05 -8.43 21.89
C ALA A 373 -20.93 -8.34 20.84
N ASP A 374 -21.10 -7.49 19.83
CA ASP A 374 -20.12 -7.26 18.77
C ASP A 374 -19.88 -5.75 18.60
N PRO A 375 -19.15 -5.11 19.55
CA PRO A 375 -18.91 -3.68 19.48
C PRO A 375 -18.07 -3.33 18.26
N GLN A 376 -18.52 -2.31 17.53
CA GLN A 376 -17.80 -1.75 16.40
C GLN A 376 -18.09 -0.26 16.23
N PHE A 377 -17.22 0.46 15.53
CA PHE A 377 -17.55 1.79 15.03
C PHE A 377 -17.23 1.92 13.54
N THR A 378 -18.06 2.67 12.83
CA THR A 378 -17.86 3.01 11.43
C THR A 378 -17.63 4.50 11.29
N VAL A 379 -16.57 4.90 10.58
CA VAL A 379 -16.27 6.28 10.20
C VAL A 379 -16.66 6.45 8.73
N LYS A 380 -17.40 7.51 8.40
CA LYS A 380 -17.84 7.85 7.05
C LYS A 380 -17.52 9.30 6.73
N ARG A 381 -16.79 9.56 5.64
CA ARG A 381 -16.47 10.92 5.17
C ARG A 381 -17.45 11.35 4.08
N TYR A 382 -18.12 12.48 4.28
CA TYR A 382 -19.07 13.05 3.31
C TYR A 382 -18.59 14.38 2.73
N SER A 383 -18.16 14.38 1.46
CA SER A 383 -17.56 15.54 0.81
C SER A 383 -18.58 16.45 0.13
N ILE A 384 -18.36 17.77 0.26
CA ILE A 384 -19.05 18.82 -0.51
C ILE A 384 -18.12 19.35 -1.63
N GLY A 385 -16.95 18.74 -1.79
CA GLY A 385 -15.95 19.10 -2.78
C GLY A 385 -15.29 20.44 -2.48
N ASP A 386 -14.73 21.06 -3.50
CA ASP A 386 -14.06 22.35 -3.42
C ASP A 386 -14.81 23.43 -4.26
N ALA A 387 -14.20 24.62 -4.41
CA ALA A 387 -14.80 25.71 -5.17
C ALA A 387 -14.89 25.47 -6.70
N ALA A 388 -13.96 24.70 -7.26
CA ALA A 388 -13.89 24.28 -8.65
C ALA A 388 -14.70 23.00 -8.92
N ASN A 389 -14.67 22.04 -8.00
CA ASN A 389 -15.29 20.72 -8.12
C ASN A 389 -16.29 20.49 -6.96
N PRO A 390 -17.49 21.07 -7.01
CA PRO A 390 -18.47 20.89 -5.94
C PRO A 390 -19.09 19.48 -5.96
N HIS A 391 -19.20 18.87 -4.79
CA HIS A 391 -19.89 17.59 -4.59
C HIS A 391 -21.21 17.77 -3.85
N ALA A 392 -22.14 16.84 -4.09
CA ALA A 392 -23.46 16.84 -3.46
C ALA A 392 -23.48 15.96 -2.20
N ASN A 393 -22.60 16.26 -1.23
CA ASN A 393 -22.48 15.52 0.03
C ASN A 393 -22.21 14.01 -0.20
N THR A 394 -21.24 13.69 -1.07
CA THR A 394 -20.93 12.33 -1.53
C THR A 394 -20.14 11.57 -0.47
N LEU A 395 -20.40 10.27 -0.31
CA LEU A 395 -19.62 9.40 0.56
C LEU A 395 -18.30 9.02 -0.12
N GLU A 396 -17.19 9.60 0.34
CA GLU A 396 -15.85 9.43 -0.27
C GLU A 396 -14.99 8.39 0.44
N ASP A 397 -15.16 8.22 1.76
CA ASP A 397 -14.42 7.22 2.53
C ASP A 397 -15.28 6.54 3.60
N LEU A 398 -14.96 5.27 3.86
CA LEU A 398 -15.62 4.44 4.86
C LEU A 398 -14.66 3.39 5.43
N VAL A 399 -14.54 3.36 6.75
CA VAL A 399 -13.85 2.29 7.48
C VAL A 399 -14.67 1.82 8.68
N THR A 400 -14.64 0.53 8.99
CA THR A 400 -15.26 -0.05 10.19
C THR A 400 -14.21 -0.75 11.03
N ILE A 401 -14.18 -0.45 12.32
CA ILE A 401 -13.26 -1.02 13.29
C ILE A 401 -14.08 -1.78 14.34
N LYS A 402 -13.74 -3.05 14.55
CA LYS A 402 -14.36 -3.91 15.55
C LYS A 402 -13.47 -4.06 16.77
N LYS A 403 -14.07 -4.15 17.95
CA LYS A 403 -13.35 -4.56 19.15
C LYS A 403 -13.02 -6.06 19.13
N ASN A 404 -13.97 -6.86 18.65
CA ASN A 404 -13.83 -8.32 18.58
C ASN A 404 -13.53 -8.75 17.14
N ASN A 405 -12.38 -8.34 16.61
CA ASN A 405 -11.93 -8.71 15.27
C ASN A 405 -11.22 -10.07 15.27
N ASN A 406 -11.64 -11.02 14.44
CA ASN A 406 -10.91 -12.27 14.25
C ASN A 406 -9.77 -12.05 13.26
N ALA A 407 -8.53 -12.17 13.75
CA ALA A 407 -7.36 -11.96 12.91
C ALA A 407 -7.36 -12.82 11.63
N PRO A 408 -6.80 -12.30 10.51
CA PRO A 408 -6.64 -13.05 9.28
C PRO A 408 -5.81 -14.31 9.49
N PHE A 409 -5.95 -15.26 8.56
CA PHE A 409 -5.14 -16.47 8.59
C PHE A 409 -3.66 -16.16 8.41
N GLN A 410 -2.81 -16.94 9.10
CA GLN A 410 -1.37 -16.83 8.99
C GLN A 410 -0.93 -17.17 7.55
N PRO A 411 -0.26 -16.24 6.84
CA PRO A 411 0.20 -16.50 5.49
C PRO A 411 1.28 -17.59 5.44
N GLN A 412 1.36 -18.26 4.30
CA GLN A 412 2.40 -19.19 3.92
C GLN A 412 3.33 -18.55 2.90
N ALA A 413 4.64 -18.59 3.20
CA ALA A 413 5.67 -18.22 2.25
C ALA A 413 5.74 -19.22 1.09
N LEU A 414 5.54 -18.76 -0.15
CA LEU A 414 5.55 -19.58 -1.35
C LEU A 414 6.86 -19.48 -2.14
N PHE A 415 7.47 -18.29 -2.20
CA PHE A 415 8.77 -18.10 -2.85
C PHE A 415 9.53 -16.90 -2.26
N PRO A 416 10.85 -16.98 -2.07
CA PRO A 416 11.70 -18.17 -2.22
C PRO A 416 11.44 -19.21 -1.13
N VAL A 417 11.69 -20.49 -1.43
CA VAL A 417 11.60 -21.58 -0.46
C VAL A 417 12.97 -21.99 0.09
N ASN A 418 12.97 -22.78 1.16
CA ASN A 418 14.19 -23.26 1.81
C ASN A 418 15.18 -23.91 0.82
N GLY A 419 16.36 -23.31 0.73
CA GLY A 419 17.46 -23.79 -0.12
C GLY A 419 17.51 -23.18 -1.52
N ASP A 420 16.56 -22.30 -1.87
CA ASP A 420 16.62 -21.58 -3.14
C ASP A 420 17.85 -20.65 -3.18
N MET A 421 18.41 -20.55 -4.38
CA MET A 421 19.39 -19.54 -4.73
C MET A 421 18.71 -18.53 -5.65
N VAL A 422 18.70 -17.27 -5.25
CA VAL A 422 18.01 -16.17 -5.96
C VAL A 422 19.00 -15.07 -6.34
N ASP A 423 18.56 -14.20 -7.23
CA ASP A 423 19.32 -13.02 -7.65
C ASP A 423 19.32 -11.98 -6.50
N PRO A 424 20.50 -11.47 -6.06
CA PRO A 424 20.57 -10.45 -5.03
C PRO A 424 20.02 -9.08 -5.45
N ASP A 425 19.99 -8.81 -6.76
CA ASP A 425 19.62 -7.53 -7.32
C ASP A 425 18.11 -7.43 -7.50
N CYS A 426 17.42 -8.50 -7.87
CA CYS A 426 15.95 -8.51 -7.91
C CYS A 426 15.34 -9.86 -7.54
N LEU A 427 14.48 -9.85 -6.53
CA LEU A 427 13.74 -10.98 -5.98
C LEU A 427 12.29 -10.57 -5.78
N VAL A 428 11.33 -11.32 -6.29
CA VAL A 428 9.93 -11.18 -5.88
C VAL A 428 9.67 -12.18 -4.76
N LEU A 429 9.32 -11.71 -3.57
CA LEU A 429 8.77 -12.53 -2.50
C LEU A 429 7.30 -12.81 -2.83
N GLN A 430 6.85 -14.04 -2.61
CA GLN A 430 5.46 -14.43 -2.86
C GLN A 430 4.91 -15.20 -1.68
N ALA A 431 3.71 -14.83 -1.25
CA ALA A 431 2.93 -15.55 -0.25
C ALA A 431 1.60 -16.03 -0.83
N ASP A 432 0.87 -16.84 -0.06
CA ASP A 432 -0.44 -17.35 -0.45
C ASP A 432 -1.55 -16.29 -0.36
N ALA A 433 -2.70 -16.59 -0.96
CA ALA A 433 -3.82 -15.66 -1.00
C ALA A 433 -4.30 -15.28 0.42
N PHE A 434 -4.65 -14.00 0.59
CA PHE A 434 -5.26 -13.48 1.81
C PHE A 434 -6.60 -14.17 2.10
N PHE A 435 -6.84 -14.51 3.37
CA PHE A 435 -8.12 -15.01 3.84
C PHE A 435 -8.41 -14.50 5.25
N ASP A 436 -9.62 -13.99 5.43
CA ASP A 436 -10.11 -13.46 6.70
C ASP A 436 -11.36 -14.21 7.17
N PRO A 437 -11.44 -14.67 8.44
CA PRO A 437 -12.60 -15.38 8.98
C PRO A 437 -13.89 -14.55 9.00
N ASP A 438 -13.78 -13.23 9.15
CA ASP A 438 -14.90 -12.30 9.22
C ASP A 438 -15.32 -11.81 7.82
N GLY A 439 -14.57 -12.20 6.78
CA GLY A 439 -14.79 -11.81 5.39
C GLY A 439 -14.38 -10.37 5.10
N GLU A 440 -13.54 -9.77 5.96
CA GLU A 440 -12.98 -8.45 5.72
C GLU A 440 -11.97 -8.49 4.56
N GLY A 441 -11.79 -7.36 3.89
CA GLY A 441 -10.83 -7.26 2.79
C GLY A 441 -9.38 -7.24 3.28
N HIS A 442 -8.45 -7.53 2.37
CA HIS A 442 -7.02 -7.35 2.63
C HIS A 442 -6.73 -5.86 2.85
N GLY A 443 -6.21 -5.48 4.03
CA GLY A 443 -5.95 -4.11 4.43
C GLY A 443 -4.49 -3.69 4.24
N SER A 444 -3.54 -4.51 4.64
CA SER A 444 -2.11 -4.24 4.38
C SER A 444 -1.26 -5.50 4.56
N THR A 445 -0.06 -5.49 4.00
CA THR A 445 0.93 -6.56 4.17
C THR A 445 2.23 -6.00 4.71
N HIS A 446 2.86 -6.74 5.63
CA HIS A 446 4.18 -6.39 6.18
C HIS A 446 5.17 -7.50 5.84
N TRP A 447 6.22 -7.14 5.11
CA TRP A 447 7.30 -8.01 4.64
C TRP A 447 8.60 -7.69 5.35
N GLN A 448 9.33 -8.73 5.76
CA GLN A 448 10.65 -8.57 6.34
C GLN A 448 11.65 -9.56 5.76
N VAL A 449 12.87 -9.09 5.49
CA VAL A 449 14.04 -9.90 5.13
C VAL A 449 15.17 -9.62 6.10
N SER A 450 15.80 -10.65 6.68
CA SER A 450 16.88 -10.53 7.66
C SER A 450 18.00 -11.52 7.35
N THR A 451 19.22 -11.20 7.79
CA THR A 451 20.36 -12.13 7.81
C THR A 451 20.33 -13.03 9.05
N THR A 452 19.47 -12.74 10.03
CA THR A 452 19.38 -13.45 11.31
C THR A 452 17.95 -13.93 11.56
N CYS A 453 17.65 -15.20 11.30
CA CYS A 453 16.26 -15.72 11.25
C CYS A 453 15.49 -15.75 12.57
N GLY A 454 16.17 -15.46 13.68
CA GLY A 454 15.55 -15.30 15.00
C GLY A 454 15.46 -13.85 15.47
N ASP A 455 16.01 -12.89 14.71
CA ASP A 455 16.08 -11.48 15.09
C ASP A 455 15.60 -10.58 13.95
N TRP A 456 14.56 -9.82 14.26
CA TRP A 456 13.83 -8.97 13.33
C TRP A 456 13.76 -7.52 13.83
N THR A 457 14.62 -7.13 14.78
CA THR A 457 14.67 -5.73 15.26
C THR A 457 15.33 -4.79 14.26
N SER A 458 16.13 -5.33 13.34
CA SER A 458 16.83 -4.56 12.31
C SER A 458 16.91 -5.41 11.04
N PRO A 459 15.76 -5.67 10.39
CA PRO A 459 15.75 -6.42 9.15
C PRO A 459 16.47 -5.62 8.06
N VAL A 460 17.00 -6.32 7.06
CA VAL A 460 17.58 -5.72 5.86
C VAL A 460 16.51 -5.09 4.97
N VAL A 461 15.29 -5.63 5.02
CA VAL A 461 14.10 -5.07 4.36
C VAL A 461 12.96 -5.05 5.37
N ASP A 462 12.30 -3.91 5.52
CA ASP A 462 11.07 -3.69 6.32
C ASP A 462 10.07 -2.96 5.43
N SER A 463 9.16 -3.68 4.77
CA SER A 463 8.22 -3.11 3.81
C SER A 463 6.79 -3.29 4.28
N TRP A 464 6.06 -2.18 4.44
CA TRP A 464 4.65 -2.18 4.79
C TRP A 464 3.84 -1.50 3.69
N LYS A 465 2.96 -2.27 3.04
CA LYS A 465 2.13 -1.81 1.92
C LYS A 465 0.67 -1.86 2.30
N GLN A 466 -0.06 -0.79 2.01
CA GLN A 466 -1.48 -0.66 2.30
C GLN A 466 -2.30 -1.10 1.09
N TYR A 467 -3.61 -1.34 1.23
CA TYR A 467 -4.46 -1.70 0.08
C TYR A 467 -4.79 -0.51 -0.84
N GLN A 468 -4.56 0.71 -0.36
CA GLN A 468 -4.89 1.95 -1.03
C GLN A 468 -3.96 3.05 -0.49
N ASN A 469 -3.54 3.95 -1.38
CA ASN A 469 -2.88 5.19 -1.00
C ASN A 469 -3.29 6.32 -1.96
N LEU A 470 -4.38 7.02 -1.63
CA LEU A 470 -4.86 8.17 -2.41
C LEU A 470 -4.13 9.45 -1.97
N TYR A 471 -3.04 9.76 -2.67
CA TYR A 471 -2.20 10.94 -2.48
C TYR A 471 -2.19 11.79 -3.75
N TYR A 472 -2.36 13.12 -3.63
CA TYR A 472 -2.44 14.01 -4.79
C TYR A 472 -3.55 13.60 -5.81
N GLU A 473 -4.71 13.20 -5.28
CA GLU A 473 -5.85 12.66 -6.02
C GLU A 473 -5.55 11.38 -6.85
N GLN A 474 -4.41 10.72 -6.61
CA GLN A 474 -4.00 9.51 -7.32
C GLN A 474 -3.79 8.35 -6.35
N ASP A 475 -4.39 7.20 -6.66
CA ASP A 475 -4.17 5.98 -5.88
C ASP A 475 -2.84 5.36 -6.32
N THR A 476 -1.77 5.68 -5.59
CA THR A 476 -0.40 5.20 -5.88
C THR A 476 -0.24 3.70 -5.64
N GLN A 477 -1.24 3.09 -5.02
CA GLN A 477 -1.30 1.68 -4.68
C GLN A 477 -2.24 0.88 -5.60
N ALA A 478 -2.88 1.56 -6.57
CA ALA A 478 -3.85 0.95 -7.46
C ALA A 478 -3.28 -0.23 -8.27
N GLY A 479 -3.87 -1.40 -8.10
CA GLY A 479 -3.53 -2.61 -8.85
C GLY A 479 -2.32 -3.38 -8.32
N ASP A 480 -1.73 -2.99 -7.19
CA ASP A 480 -0.66 -3.75 -6.53
C ASP A 480 -1.19 -5.06 -5.91
N ASP A 481 -0.37 -6.10 -5.95
CA ASP A 481 -0.66 -7.38 -5.33
C ASP A 481 -0.05 -7.43 -3.93
N LEU A 482 -0.90 -7.29 -2.91
CA LEU A 482 -0.46 -7.37 -1.52
C LEU A 482 0.05 -8.76 -1.08
N THR A 483 -0.01 -9.77 -1.95
CA THR A 483 0.54 -11.11 -1.72
C THR A 483 1.95 -11.28 -2.29
N ASP A 484 2.53 -10.23 -2.88
CA ASP A 484 3.92 -10.20 -3.33
C ASP A 484 4.72 -9.00 -2.76
N GLU A 485 6.04 -9.08 -2.90
CA GLU A 485 6.92 -7.93 -2.69
C GLU A 485 8.21 -8.01 -3.49
N THR A 486 8.54 -6.95 -4.23
CA THR A 486 9.82 -6.86 -4.94
C THR A 486 10.92 -6.35 -4.01
N VAL A 487 11.96 -7.17 -3.83
CA VAL A 487 13.14 -6.92 -3.02
C VAL A 487 14.39 -6.86 -3.89
N GLY A 488 15.24 -5.86 -3.67
CA GLY A 488 16.53 -5.74 -4.32
C GLY A 488 17.62 -5.25 -3.37
N GLY A 489 18.86 -5.15 -3.88
CA GLY A 489 19.98 -4.59 -3.12
C GLY A 489 20.50 -5.51 -2.01
N LEU A 490 20.17 -6.81 -2.08
CA LEU A 490 20.71 -7.80 -1.15
C LEU A 490 22.20 -8.01 -1.42
N GLN A 491 22.95 -8.43 -0.39
CA GLN A 491 24.37 -8.74 -0.57
C GLN A 491 24.50 -10.05 -1.38
N PRO A 492 25.38 -10.11 -2.39
CA PRO A 492 25.64 -11.35 -3.13
C PRO A 492 26.19 -12.47 -2.23
N ASN A 493 25.98 -13.72 -2.61
CA ASN A 493 26.51 -14.91 -1.92
C ASN A 493 26.22 -14.93 -0.41
N THR A 494 25.07 -14.41 -0.01
CA THR A 494 24.68 -14.22 1.39
C THR A 494 23.40 -15.00 1.71
N GLN A 495 23.35 -15.59 2.91
CA GLN A 495 22.14 -16.26 3.39
C GLN A 495 21.20 -15.26 4.05
N TYR A 496 19.92 -15.37 3.70
CA TYR A 496 18.84 -14.58 4.25
C TYR A 496 17.69 -15.47 4.70
N CYS A 497 16.77 -14.85 5.41
CA CYS A 497 15.45 -15.39 5.67
C CYS A 497 14.43 -14.28 5.66
N TRP A 498 13.21 -14.65 5.35
CA TRP A 498 12.12 -13.71 5.22
C TRP A 498 10.86 -14.22 5.88
N ARG A 499 9.97 -13.29 6.22
CA ARG A 499 8.64 -13.54 6.77
C ARG A 499 7.67 -12.47 6.31
N VAL A 500 6.39 -12.79 6.37
CA VAL A 500 5.29 -11.91 5.97
C VAL A 500 4.13 -12.06 6.95
N ARG A 501 3.33 -11.02 7.13
CA ARG A 501 2.01 -11.09 7.77
C ARG A 501 1.02 -10.20 7.04
N TYR A 502 -0.24 -10.60 7.06
CA TYR A 502 -1.35 -9.83 6.53
C TYR A 502 -2.16 -9.12 7.61
N ARG A 503 -2.78 -8.01 7.25
CA ARG A 503 -3.73 -7.25 8.04
C ARG A 503 -5.06 -7.15 7.31
N ASP A 504 -6.17 -7.32 8.01
CA ASP A 504 -7.49 -6.96 7.48
C ASP A 504 -7.71 -5.44 7.47
N LYS A 505 -8.84 -5.01 6.89
CA LYS A 505 -9.29 -3.61 6.92
C LYS A 505 -9.81 -3.16 8.28
N GLY A 506 -10.17 -4.08 9.18
CA GLY A 506 -10.51 -3.83 10.59
C GLY A 506 -9.29 -3.68 11.51
N LEU A 507 -8.08 -3.56 10.94
CA LEU A 507 -6.79 -3.32 11.60
C LEU A 507 -6.23 -4.51 12.41
N GLY A 508 -6.76 -5.72 12.24
CA GLY A 508 -6.27 -6.96 12.84
C GLY A 508 -5.11 -7.59 12.08
N TRP A 509 -4.01 -7.89 12.77
CA TRP A 509 -2.86 -8.61 12.18
C TRP A 509 -2.99 -10.11 12.36
N SER A 510 -2.73 -10.85 11.28
CA SER A 510 -2.37 -12.26 11.35
C SER A 510 -1.06 -12.48 12.10
N ALA A 511 -0.81 -13.72 12.51
CA ALA A 511 0.53 -14.12 12.94
C ALA A 511 1.51 -14.02 11.76
N TRP A 512 2.78 -13.73 12.05
CA TRP A 512 3.87 -13.84 11.07
C TRP A 512 3.95 -15.25 10.48
N SER A 513 4.18 -15.37 9.18
CA SER A 513 4.50 -16.63 8.51
C SER A 513 5.71 -17.31 9.17
N THR A 514 5.81 -18.63 8.98
CA THR A 514 7.02 -19.34 9.40
C THR A 514 8.20 -18.82 8.57
N PRO A 515 9.31 -18.36 9.18
CA PRO A 515 10.43 -17.84 8.41
C PRO A 515 11.02 -18.86 7.45
N VAL A 516 11.32 -18.42 6.23
CA VAL A 516 11.90 -19.25 5.17
C VAL A 516 13.28 -18.72 4.80
N THR A 517 14.24 -19.62 4.61
CA THR A 517 15.62 -19.28 4.28
C THR A 517 15.90 -19.37 2.78
N PHE A 518 16.76 -18.49 2.28
CA PHE A 518 17.28 -18.55 0.92
C PHE A 518 18.72 -18.01 0.87
N THR A 519 19.37 -18.18 -0.27
CA THR A 519 20.71 -17.65 -0.51
C THR A 519 20.70 -16.80 -1.76
N THR A 520 21.50 -15.73 -1.79
CA THR A 520 21.70 -14.96 -3.01
C THR A 520 22.87 -15.53 -3.81
N GLY A 521 22.77 -15.46 -5.14
CA GLY A 521 23.85 -15.78 -6.07
C GLY A 521 24.83 -14.61 -6.24
N ASN A 522 25.52 -14.59 -7.39
CA ASN A 522 26.29 -13.42 -7.80
C ASN A 522 25.34 -12.32 -8.27
N SER A 523 25.71 -11.07 -8.02
CA SER A 523 25.03 -9.91 -8.60
C SER A 523 25.28 -9.87 -10.11
N GLY A 524 24.22 -9.60 -10.86
CA GLY A 524 24.26 -9.31 -12.30
C GLY A 524 24.68 -7.87 -12.60
N LEU A 525 24.67 -7.00 -11.59
CA LEU A 525 25.14 -5.62 -11.70
C LEU A 525 26.67 -5.54 -11.81
N GLY A 526 27.12 -4.74 -12.76
CA GLY A 526 28.51 -4.31 -12.87
C GLY A 526 28.95 -3.43 -11.69
N PRO A 527 30.23 -3.02 -11.66
CA PRO A 527 30.74 -2.10 -10.64
C PRO A 527 30.01 -0.76 -10.70
N ASN A 528 30.05 -0.01 -9.60
CA ASN A 528 29.63 1.39 -9.61
C ASN A 528 30.49 2.18 -10.61
N LEU A 529 29.83 2.83 -11.56
CA LEU A 529 30.47 3.62 -12.60
C LEU A 529 30.69 5.08 -12.18
N LEU A 530 30.03 5.54 -11.11
CA LEU A 530 30.29 6.86 -10.56
C LEU A 530 31.66 6.93 -9.89
N MET A 531 32.43 7.96 -10.24
CA MET A 531 33.63 8.36 -9.54
C MET A 531 33.30 9.34 -8.43
N ASN A 532 33.98 9.19 -7.28
CA ASN A 532 33.77 10.06 -6.11
C ASN A 532 32.30 10.10 -5.66
N ALA A 533 31.70 8.91 -5.54
CA ALA A 533 30.29 8.73 -5.20
C ALA A 533 29.90 9.20 -3.80
N GLY A 534 30.80 9.03 -2.81
CA GLY A 534 30.58 9.47 -1.42
C GLY A 534 31.30 10.79 -1.08
N ALA A 535 31.51 11.67 -2.07
CA ALA A 535 32.10 13.00 -1.87
C ALA A 535 33.51 13.10 -1.23
N GLU A 536 34.20 11.99 -0.97
CA GLU A 536 35.48 11.95 -0.24
C GLU A 536 36.61 12.77 -0.88
N SER A 537 36.55 13.00 -2.20
CA SER A 537 37.53 13.78 -2.96
C SER A 537 37.01 15.16 -3.37
N GLY A 538 36.20 15.79 -2.51
CA GLY A 538 35.58 17.08 -2.83
C GLY A 538 34.51 16.89 -3.89
N ILE A 539 34.45 17.81 -4.87
CA ILE A 539 33.54 17.73 -6.03
C ILE A 539 34.24 17.14 -7.28
N ALA A 540 35.36 16.45 -7.11
CA ALA A 540 36.09 15.87 -8.23
C ALA A 540 35.18 14.95 -9.08
N ASN A 541 35.29 15.08 -10.41
CA ASN A 541 34.49 14.38 -11.43
C ASN A 541 33.01 14.79 -11.52
N TRP A 542 32.54 15.70 -10.68
CA TRP A 542 31.22 16.29 -10.78
C TRP A 542 31.31 17.68 -11.43
N VAL A 543 30.45 17.92 -12.42
CA VAL A 543 30.32 19.20 -13.09
C VAL A 543 29.17 19.96 -12.46
N GLN A 544 29.46 21.11 -11.88
CA GLN A 544 28.45 22.07 -11.43
C GLN A 544 27.83 22.75 -12.66
N GLU A 545 26.51 22.59 -12.85
CA GLU A 545 25.77 23.20 -13.96
C GLU A 545 25.03 24.46 -13.52
N THR A 546 24.31 24.39 -12.40
CA THR A 546 23.54 25.50 -11.80
C THR A 546 23.72 25.48 -10.29
N GLY A 547 23.64 26.64 -9.63
CA GLY A 547 23.84 26.75 -8.18
C GLY A 547 25.24 26.32 -7.75
N VAL A 548 25.40 25.76 -6.56
CA VAL A 548 26.67 25.29 -5.99
C VAL A 548 26.52 23.85 -5.49
N ILE A 549 27.57 23.05 -5.68
CA ILE A 549 27.73 21.74 -5.05
C ILE A 549 28.91 21.79 -4.08
N GLU A 550 28.72 21.26 -2.88
CA GLU A 550 29.74 21.21 -1.83
C GLU A 550 30.01 19.77 -1.40
N SER A 551 31.20 19.53 -0.85
CA SER A 551 31.57 18.27 -0.20
C SER A 551 32.01 18.61 1.21
N LEU A 552 31.18 18.23 2.17
CA LEU A 552 31.20 18.74 3.53
C LEU A 552 31.53 17.64 4.53
N THR A 553 32.20 18.01 5.62
CA THR A 553 32.45 17.13 6.77
C THR A 553 31.36 17.29 7.84
N VAL A 554 31.34 16.39 8.84
CA VAL A 554 30.34 16.43 9.91
C VAL A 554 30.27 17.81 10.60
N GLY A 555 29.07 18.39 10.64
CA GLY A 555 28.81 19.69 11.28
C GLY A 555 29.41 20.91 10.57
N GLU A 556 30.04 20.73 9.40
CA GLU A 556 30.52 21.84 8.59
C GLU A 556 29.32 22.66 8.07
N CYS A 557 29.35 23.97 8.29
CA CYS A 557 28.24 24.88 7.96
C CYS A 557 26.89 24.46 8.56
N ASN A 558 26.90 23.91 9.78
CA ASN A 558 25.72 23.34 10.46
C ASN A 558 25.08 22.14 9.75
N GLY A 559 25.77 21.54 8.78
CA GLY A 559 25.27 20.38 8.07
C GLY A 559 25.28 19.08 8.87
N THR A 560 24.73 18.03 8.27
CA THR A 560 24.53 16.72 8.91
C THR A 560 25.81 15.90 9.07
N SER A 561 25.69 14.69 9.63
CA SER A 561 26.74 13.67 9.61
C SER A 561 26.68 12.90 8.29
N PRO A 562 27.82 12.60 7.64
CA PRO A 562 27.87 11.70 6.49
C PRO A 562 27.19 10.35 6.78
N HIS A 563 26.57 9.75 5.78
CA HIS A 563 26.07 8.38 5.89
C HIS A 563 27.26 7.39 5.90
N GLY A 564 28.15 7.56 4.93
CA GLY A 564 29.37 6.79 4.76
C GLY A 564 30.60 7.68 4.89
N GLY A 565 31.76 7.05 5.18
CA GLY A 565 33.04 7.74 5.12
C GLY A 565 33.17 8.95 6.07
N THR A 566 33.68 10.06 5.54
CA THR A 566 33.95 11.31 6.28
C THR A 566 33.32 12.55 5.63
N ARG A 567 32.76 12.43 4.42
CA ARG A 567 32.19 13.52 3.65
C ARG A 567 30.88 13.12 2.98
N TYR A 568 30.05 14.10 2.65
CA TYR A 568 28.84 13.94 1.84
C TYR A 568 28.70 15.14 0.88
N PHE A 569 27.87 15.02 -0.15
CA PHE A 569 27.54 16.13 -1.04
C PHE A 569 26.37 16.94 -0.50
N ALA A 570 26.46 18.28 -0.59
CA ALA A 570 25.32 19.18 -0.47
C ALA A 570 25.11 19.90 -1.82
N VAL A 571 24.03 19.58 -2.53
CA VAL A 571 23.72 20.16 -3.85
C VAL A 571 22.69 21.25 -3.65
N GLY A 572 23.07 22.51 -3.83
CA GLY A 572 22.29 23.66 -3.35
C GLY A 572 23.10 24.51 -2.39
N ALA A 573 24.07 23.85 -1.73
CA ALA A 573 25.10 24.36 -0.85
C ALA A 573 24.58 24.97 0.46
N LEU A 574 25.18 24.51 1.56
CA LEU A 574 24.97 24.97 2.94
C LEU A 574 25.83 26.19 3.23
N CYS A 575 27.09 26.21 2.78
CA CYS A 575 27.99 27.33 3.06
C CYS A 575 27.80 28.49 2.07
N VAL A 576 27.26 28.21 0.88
CA VAL A 576 26.97 29.19 -0.17
C VAL A 576 25.56 28.96 -0.70
N GLU A 577 24.57 29.47 0.02
CA GLU A 577 23.14 29.24 -0.21
C GLU A 577 22.69 29.47 -1.67
N ASN A 578 22.06 28.46 -2.27
CA ASN A 578 21.31 28.58 -3.52
C ASN A 578 19.95 27.88 -3.39
N VAL A 579 18.90 28.54 -3.86
CA VAL A 579 17.53 27.96 -3.88
C VAL A 579 17.48 26.69 -4.71
N TYR A 580 18.27 26.62 -5.78
CA TYR A 580 18.31 25.47 -6.66
C TYR A 580 19.73 25.25 -7.18
N ALA A 581 20.16 24.00 -7.22
CA ALA A 581 21.43 23.63 -7.84
C ALA A 581 21.32 22.30 -8.60
N VAL A 582 22.20 22.17 -9.58
CA VAL A 582 22.34 20.98 -10.42
C VAL A 582 23.82 20.68 -10.57
N ALA A 583 24.18 19.42 -10.32
CA ALA A 583 25.49 18.87 -10.64
C ALA A 583 25.33 17.56 -11.40
N TYR A 584 26.27 17.24 -12.29
CA TYR A 584 26.20 15.99 -13.03
C TYR A 584 27.57 15.33 -13.24
N GLN A 585 27.55 14.03 -13.52
CA GLN A 585 28.71 13.27 -13.98
C GLN A 585 28.35 12.52 -15.26
N ASP A 586 29.17 12.69 -16.30
CA ASP A 586 29.05 11.94 -17.56
C ASP A 586 29.86 10.63 -17.47
N ILE A 587 29.19 9.51 -17.71
CA ILE A 587 29.74 8.16 -17.65
C ILE A 587 29.82 7.61 -19.08
N ASP A 588 31.03 7.33 -19.57
CA ASP A 588 31.23 6.69 -20.87
C ASP A 588 30.93 5.19 -20.78
N VAL A 589 29.90 4.75 -21.52
CA VAL A 589 29.45 3.34 -21.60
C VAL A 589 29.75 2.72 -22.96
N THR A 590 30.58 3.36 -23.80
CA THR A 590 30.92 2.89 -25.15
C THR A 590 31.51 1.47 -25.15
N ALA A 591 32.23 1.09 -24.11
CA ALA A 591 32.76 -0.27 -23.95
C ALA A 591 31.66 -1.36 -23.88
N HIS A 592 30.43 -0.97 -23.54
CA HIS A 592 29.26 -1.85 -23.40
C HIS A 592 28.28 -1.73 -24.59
N ALA A 593 28.67 -1.04 -25.66
CA ALA A 593 27.83 -0.76 -26.82
C ALA A 593 27.14 -2.01 -27.40
N THR A 594 27.85 -3.15 -27.49
CA THR A 594 27.27 -4.39 -28.03
C THR A 594 26.08 -4.89 -27.22
N ALA A 595 26.15 -4.83 -25.89
CA ALA A 595 25.06 -5.27 -25.00
C ALA A 595 23.91 -4.24 -24.98
N ILE A 596 24.24 -2.95 -24.95
CA ILE A 596 23.26 -1.86 -25.02
C ILE A 596 22.48 -1.91 -26.34
N ASP A 597 23.18 -2.10 -27.46
CA ASP A 597 22.57 -2.14 -28.79
C ASP A 597 21.78 -3.43 -29.05
N ALA A 598 21.95 -4.45 -28.21
CA ALA A 598 21.08 -5.64 -28.20
C ALA A 598 19.70 -5.35 -27.57
N GLY A 599 19.54 -4.22 -26.89
CA GLY A 599 18.25 -3.73 -26.38
C GLY A 599 17.79 -4.31 -25.04
N SER A 600 18.61 -5.12 -24.38
CA SER A 600 18.28 -5.74 -23.09
C SER A 600 18.95 -5.08 -21.88
N ALA A 601 19.89 -4.15 -22.08
CA ALA A 601 20.65 -3.56 -20.97
C ALA A 601 19.80 -2.62 -20.09
N THR A 602 20.01 -2.69 -18.78
CA THR A 602 19.37 -1.81 -17.79
C THR A 602 20.43 -1.16 -16.89
N SER A 603 20.07 -0.07 -16.21
CA SER A 603 20.90 0.61 -15.22
C SER A 603 20.17 0.68 -13.89
N ARG A 604 20.86 0.35 -12.80
CA ARG A 604 20.42 0.67 -11.44
C ARG A 604 21.14 1.92 -10.95
N PHE A 605 20.40 2.92 -10.46
CA PHE A 605 20.98 4.14 -9.93
C PHE A 605 20.29 4.63 -8.67
N GLY A 606 21.00 5.46 -7.90
CA GLY A 606 20.50 6.03 -6.65
C GLY A 606 21.60 6.22 -5.62
N GLY A 607 21.27 6.24 -4.33
CA GLY A 607 22.21 6.44 -3.24
C GLY A 607 21.51 6.71 -1.91
N TRP A 608 22.25 7.23 -0.95
CA TRP A 608 21.68 7.67 0.32
C TRP A 608 21.37 9.15 0.24
N PHE A 609 20.10 9.49 0.43
CA PHE A 609 19.60 10.87 0.37
C PHE A 609 19.04 11.25 1.73
N ALA A 610 19.28 12.48 2.15
CA ALA A 610 18.72 13.07 3.36
C ALA A 610 18.50 14.55 3.15
N ASN A 611 17.65 15.14 3.97
CA ASN A 611 17.59 16.58 4.13
C ASN A 611 17.64 16.99 5.61
N TRP A 612 17.42 18.26 5.90
CA TRP A 612 17.20 18.72 7.27
C TRP A 612 15.69 18.74 7.56
N GLN A 613 15.25 17.85 8.45
CA GLN A 613 13.87 17.79 8.96
C GLN A 613 12.75 17.70 7.90
N GLY A 614 13.04 17.27 6.68
CA GLY A 614 12.06 17.14 5.61
C GLY A 614 11.88 18.38 4.73
N GLY A 615 12.63 19.46 4.98
CA GLY A 615 12.34 20.77 4.38
C GLY A 615 12.71 20.96 2.91
N ASP A 616 13.63 20.15 2.36
CA ASP A 616 14.24 20.35 1.03
C ASP A 616 14.29 19.06 0.21
N ARG A 617 14.53 19.18 -1.10
CA ARG A 617 14.42 18.06 -2.04
C ARG A 617 15.77 17.64 -2.65
N PRO A 618 16.46 16.65 -2.05
CA PRO A 618 17.56 15.95 -2.70
C PRO A 618 17.03 14.96 -3.73
N GLU A 619 17.39 15.18 -4.98
CA GLU A 619 16.86 14.48 -6.13
C GLU A 619 17.96 14.00 -7.10
N MET A 620 17.76 12.86 -7.77
CA MET A 620 18.67 12.28 -8.74
C MET A 620 17.91 11.76 -9.97
N ALA A 621 18.50 11.90 -11.17
CA ALA A 621 17.97 11.32 -12.40
C ALA A 621 19.09 10.88 -13.36
N LEU A 622 18.76 10.03 -14.34
CA LEU A 622 19.66 9.69 -15.44
C LEU A 622 19.20 10.30 -16.76
N GLN A 623 20.17 10.65 -17.60
CA GLN A 623 19.96 11.03 -18.98
C GLN A 623 20.87 10.21 -19.91
N PHE A 624 20.26 9.61 -20.93
CA PHE A 624 20.94 8.73 -21.88
C PHE A 624 21.27 9.48 -23.17
N ARG A 625 22.52 9.38 -23.62
CA ARG A 625 23.03 10.16 -24.76
C ARG A 625 23.73 9.29 -25.78
N ASP A 626 23.52 9.60 -27.06
CA ASP A 626 24.14 8.91 -28.19
C ASP A 626 25.62 9.32 -28.41
N ALA A 627 26.27 8.72 -29.41
CA ALA A 627 27.65 9.06 -29.78
C ALA A 627 27.84 10.51 -30.25
N GLY A 628 26.77 11.18 -30.68
CA GLY A 628 26.74 12.59 -31.05
C GLY A 628 26.45 13.52 -29.88
N ASN A 629 26.34 12.99 -28.65
CA ASN A 629 25.94 13.68 -27.43
C ASN A 629 24.49 14.21 -27.45
N ASN A 630 23.63 13.68 -28.33
CA ASN A 630 22.20 13.99 -28.32
C ASN A 630 21.51 13.15 -27.25
N VAL A 631 20.54 13.75 -26.56
CA VAL A 631 19.71 13.04 -25.58
C VAL A 631 18.74 12.12 -26.32
N ILE A 632 18.75 10.84 -25.97
CA ILE A 632 17.90 9.80 -26.57
C ILE A 632 16.95 9.16 -25.56
N GLY A 633 17.05 9.52 -24.28
CA GLY A 633 16.13 9.14 -23.22
C GLY A 633 16.55 9.73 -21.86
N GLY A 634 15.72 9.50 -20.85
CA GLY A 634 15.99 9.85 -19.46
C GLY A 634 15.05 9.09 -18.53
N THR A 635 15.31 9.18 -17.24
CA THR A 635 14.47 8.59 -16.19
C THR A 635 13.62 9.66 -15.52
N ASP A 636 12.61 9.22 -14.77
CA ASP A 636 12.02 10.04 -13.73
C ASP A 636 13.05 10.34 -12.63
N THR A 637 12.74 11.36 -11.83
CA THR A 637 13.55 11.77 -10.70
C THR A 637 13.25 10.89 -9.49
N ILE A 638 14.30 10.48 -8.78
CA ILE A 638 14.19 9.81 -7.48
C ILE A 638 14.71 10.74 -6.38
N GLY A 639 14.11 10.70 -5.19
CA GLY A 639 14.48 11.59 -4.09
C GLY A 639 14.06 11.04 -2.73
N SER A 640 14.50 11.72 -1.65
CA SER A 640 14.05 11.46 -0.28
C SER A 640 13.64 12.77 0.36
N PHE A 641 12.49 12.78 1.04
CA PHE A 641 11.97 13.96 1.73
C PHE A 641 12.09 13.84 3.25
N THR A 642 13.00 13.00 3.74
CA THR A 642 13.17 12.74 5.18
C THR A 642 14.46 13.33 5.73
N GLY A 643 14.42 13.75 6.99
CA GLY A 643 15.60 14.20 7.75
C GLY A 643 16.63 13.10 8.08
N THR A 644 16.34 11.85 7.72
CA THR A 644 17.18 10.69 7.94
C THR A 644 17.74 10.18 6.62
N TRP A 645 18.95 9.61 6.65
CA TRP A 645 19.53 8.98 5.48
C TRP A 645 18.69 7.79 5.04
N THR A 646 18.15 7.90 3.82
CA THR A 646 17.30 6.88 3.22
C THR A 646 17.95 6.41 1.92
N ASN A 647 18.10 5.09 1.75
CA ASN A 647 18.62 4.53 0.51
C ASN A 647 17.52 4.50 -0.54
N ILE A 648 17.71 5.22 -1.64
CA ILE A 648 16.79 5.25 -2.77
C ILE A 648 17.48 4.63 -3.97
N GLN A 649 16.82 3.72 -4.68
CA GLN A 649 17.33 3.09 -5.90
C GLN A 649 16.21 2.91 -6.93
N LEU A 650 16.55 3.04 -8.21
CA LEU A 650 15.64 2.77 -9.33
C LEU A 650 16.38 2.03 -10.45
N ASP A 651 15.70 1.06 -11.06
CA ASP A 651 16.13 0.43 -12.30
C ASP A 651 15.51 1.14 -13.51
N ALA A 652 16.30 1.36 -14.55
CA ALA A 652 15.84 1.98 -15.79
C ALA A 652 16.41 1.25 -17.02
N PRO A 653 15.61 1.05 -18.09
CA PRO A 653 16.12 0.53 -19.35
C PRO A 653 17.09 1.52 -19.99
N ILE A 654 18.17 1.02 -20.59
CA ILE A 654 19.14 1.86 -21.32
C ILE A 654 18.74 1.87 -22.80
N PRO A 655 18.40 3.03 -23.39
CA PRO A 655 18.06 3.11 -24.81
C PRO A 655 19.17 2.60 -25.72
N VAL A 656 18.79 1.85 -26.77
CA VAL A 656 19.70 1.42 -27.84
C VAL A 656 20.44 2.63 -28.41
N GLY A 657 21.76 2.49 -28.62
CA GLY A 657 22.60 3.59 -29.12
C GLY A 657 23.20 4.49 -28.04
N THR A 658 22.89 4.28 -26.75
CA THR A 658 23.51 5.02 -25.64
C THR A 658 25.03 4.80 -25.62
N ARG A 659 25.78 5.89 -25.49
CA ARG A 659 27.25 5.91 -25.32
C ARG A 659 27.69 6.71 -24.10
N THR A 660 26.85 7.63 -23.64
CA THR A 660 27.06 8.34 -22.37
C THR A 660 25.81 8.25 -21.51
N VAL A 661 25.98 7.88 -20.25
CA VAL A 661 24.96 7.99 -19.20
C VAL A 661 25.33 9.18 -18.34
N ARG A 662 24.47 10.18 -18.27
CA ARG A 662 24.65 11.34 -17.38
C ARG A 662 23.85 11.12 -16.11
N ALA A 663 24.53 11.05 -14.98
CA ALA A 663 23.91 11.08 -13.66
C ALA A 663 23.77 12.52 -13.21
N ILE A 664 22.57 12.93 -12.84
CA ILE A 664 22.21 14.32 -12.48
C ILE A 664 21.77 14.32 -11.03
N LEU A 665 22.34 15.19 -10.21
CA LEU A 665 21.88 15.52 -8.86
C LEU A 665 21.24 16.90 -8.89
N MET A 666 20.11 17.03 -8.22
CA MET A 666 19.32 18.26 -8.12
C MET A 666 19.00 18.49 -6.65
N GLY A 667 19.18 19.71 -6.18
CA GLY A 667 18.76 20.09 -4.84
C GLY A 667 17.92 21.34 -4.87
N THR A 668 16.73 21.27 -4.26
CA THR A 668 15.76 22.36 -4.23
C THR A 668 15.46 22.73 -2.79
N ARG A 669 15.64 24.01 -2.47
CA ARG A 669 15.25 24.57 -1.18
C ARG A 669 13.79 24.96 -1.20
N ASP A 670 12.96 24.30 -0.41
CA ASP A 670 11.55 24.66 -0.26
C ASP A 670 11.32 25.48 1.02
N VAL A 671 12.09 25.23 2.08
CA VAL A 671 11.93 25.93 3.39
C VAL A 671 13.28 26.39 3.93
N GLY A 672 13.29 27.44 4.76
CA GLY A 672 14.49 27.91 5.45
C GLY A 672 15.47 28.73 4.60
N THR A 673 16.69 28.88 5.12
CA THR A 673 17.77 29.64 4.47
C THR A 673 18.78 28.75 3.75
N ASP A 674 18.98 27.53 4.22
CA ASP A 674 20.02 26.67 3.68
C ASP A 674 19.37 25.67 2.72
N ASN A 675 20.09 25.22 1.68
CA ASN A 675 19.59 24.14 0.83
C ASN A 675 20.19 22.83 1.33
N ASP A 676 19.40 22.14 2.12
CA ASP A 676 19.73 20.95 2.88
C ASP A 676 19.64 19.67 2.05
N SER A 677 19.82 19.74 0.73
CA SER A 677 19.77 18.57 -0.14
C SER A 677 21.07 17.76 -0.08
N TYR A 678 21.08 16.71 0.74
CA TYR A 678 22.26 15.90 1.03
C TYR A 678 22.29 14.57 0.27
N PHE A 679 23.47 14.20 -0.24
CA PHE A 679 23.70 12.96 -0.98
C PHE A 679 24.98 12.28 -0.53
N ASP A 680 24.95 10.96 -0.39
CA ASP A 680 26.11 10.16 -0.07
C ASP A 680 26.02 8.76 -0.69
N ASP A 681 27.17 8.09 -0.81
CA ASP A 681 27.30 6.72 -1.32
C ASP A 681 26.51 6.46 -2.62
N LEU A 682 26.57 7.41 -3.55
CA LEU A 682 25.85 7.38 -4.83
C LEU A 682 26.25 6.20 -5.72
N SER A 683 25.34 5.73 -6.58
CA SER A 683 25.62 4.64 -7.50
C SER A 683 24.94 4.77 -8.85
N VAL A 684 25.66 4.33 -9.89
CA VAL A 684 25.12 3.97 -11.21
C VAL A 684 25.82 2.68 -11.63
N ARG A 685 25.06 1.59 -11.77
CA ARG A 685 25.55 0.27 -12.15
C ARG A 685 24.77 -0.22 -13.36
N LEU A 686 25.42 -0.98 -14.25
CA LEU A 686 24.77 -1.55 -15.43
C LEU A 686 24.49 -3.04 -15.21
N ASN A 687 23.33 -3.50 -15.65
CA ASN A 687 23.07 -4.91 -15.91
C ASN A 687 23.02 -5.12 -17.42
N LEU A 688 24.05 -5.78 -17.95
CA LEU A 688 24.27 -5.96 -19.39
C LEU A 688 23.53 -7.17 -19.97
N SER A 689 23.08 -8.10 -19.12
CA SER A 689 22.28 -9.26 -19.50
C SER A 689 20.78 -8.97 -19.53
N GLY A 690 20.36 -7.84 -18.96
CA GLY A 690 18.96 -7.52 -18.69
C GLY A 690 18.52 -7.97 -17.31
N SER A 691 17.53 -7.29 -16.74
CA SER A 691 16.97 -7.63 -15.44
C SER A 691 16.07 -8.86 -15.58
N SER A 692 16.41 -9.95 -14.91
CA SER A 692 15.48 -11.05 -14.63
C SER A 692 15.39 -11.17 -13.11
N CYS A 693 14.28 -10.70 -12.56
CA CYS A 693 14.00 -10.92 -11.15
C CYS A 693 13.90 -12.42 -10.89
N SER A 694 14.35 -12.87 -9.73
CA SER A 694 13.98 -14.20 -9.26
C SER A 694 12.48 -14.21 -9.01
N LEU A 695 11.76 -14.96 -9.82
CA LEU A 695 10.31 -15.08 -9.81
C LEU A 695 9.84 -16.40 -9.19
N PRO A 696 8.57 -16.49 -8.74
CA PRO A 696 7.97 -17.72 -8.27
C PRO A 696 8.15 -18.89 -9.23
N ARG A 697 8.37 -20.08 -8.66
CA ARG A 697 8.57 -21.32 -9.42
C ARG A 697 7.60 -22.39 -8.94
N VAL A 698 6.90 -23.01 -9.89
CA VAL A 698 6.04 -24.16 -9.61
C VAL A 698 6.80 -25.47 -9.80
N SER A 699 6.56 -26.42 -8.89
CA SER A 699 7.11 -27.77 -9.01
C SER A 699 6.28 -28.60 -9.99
N VAL A 700 6.93 -29.23 -10.97
CA VAL A 700 6.27 -29.98 -12.05
C VAL A 700 6.76 -31.43 -12.05
N PRO A 701 6.26 -32.28 -11.12
CA PRO A 701 6.66 -33.69 -11.05
C PRO A 701 6.08 -34.44 -12.25
N LEU A 702 6.96 -34.89 -13.15
CA LEU A 702 6.58 -35.43 -14.45
C LEU A 702 7.19 -36.80 -14.70
N LYS A 703 6.42 -37.66 -15.37
CA LYS A 703 6.90 -38.95 -15.87
C LYS A 703 6.49 -39.17 -17.31
N THR A 704 7.43 -39.58 -18.16
CA THR A 704 7.18 -39.90 -19.57
C THR A 704 8.12 -41.00 -20.06
N PHE A 705 7.77 -41.64 -21.17
CA PHE A 705 8.66 -42.57 -21.87
C PHE A 705 8.78 -42.17 -23.34
N LEU A 706 9.97 -42.36 -23.89
CA LEU A 706 10.23 -42.22 -25.32
C LEU A 706 10.18 -43.59 -25.98
N GLU A 707 9.41 -43.76 -27.05
CA GLU A 707 9.24 -45.07 -27.72
C GLU A 707 10.58 -45.66 -28.18
N GLY A 708 11.49 -44.83 -28.69
CA GLY A 708 12.78 -45.27 -29.21
C GLY A 708 13.59 -46.12 -28.22
N PRO A 709 13.97 -45.57 -27.04
CA PRO A 709 14.78 -46.27 -26.05
C PRO A 709 13.98 -47.15 -25.10
N TYR A 710 12.65 -47.09 -25.11
CA TYR A 710 11.81 -47.88 -24.22
C TYR A 710 11.93 -49.37 -24.53
N VAL A 711 12.21 -50.19 -23.51
CA VAL A 711 12.32 -51.64 -23.64
C VAL A 711 10.98 -52.28 -23.28
N PRO A 712 10.23 -52.84 -24.24
CA PRO A 712 8.87 -53.33 -23.98
C PRO A 712 8.81 -54.37 -22.86
N GLY A 713 7.94 -54.12 -21.88
CA GLY A 713 7.66 -55.08 -20.78
C GLY A 713 8.64 -55.02 -19.60
N THR A 714 9.65 -54.14 -19.64
CA THR A 714 10.59 -53.94 -18.52
C THR A 714 10.25 -52.72 -17.67
N GLY A 715 9.46 -51.79 -18.21
CA GLY A 715 9.14 -50.51 -17.56
C GLY A 715 10.32 -49.54 -17.49
N ILE A 716 11.36 -49.74 -18.32
CA ILE A 716 12.54 -48.87 -18.36
C ILE A 716 13.02 -48.60 -19.78
N MET A 717 13.70 -47.47 -19.97
CA MET A 717 14.43 -47.11 -21.19
C MET A 717 15.90 -47.56 -21.13
N HIS A 718 16.59 -47.67 -22.25
CA HIS A 718 18.05 -47.81 -22.29
C HIS A 718 18.76 -46.45 -22.33
N ASP A 719 19.95 -46.35 -21.76
CA ASP A 719 20.77 -45.14 -21.64
C ASP A 719 21.99 -45.16 -22.58
N SER A 720 21.86 -45.74 -23.77
CA SER A 720 22.96 -45.91 -24.73
C SER A 720 23.71 -44.62 -25.05
N LEU A 721 23.02 -43.48 -25.16
CA LEU A 721 23.64 -42.17 -25.38
C LEU A 721 24.57 -41.77 -24.22
N ARG A 722 24.13 -41.99 -22.98
CA ARG A 722 24.94 -41.73 -21.77
C ARG A 722 26.12 -42.68 -21.68
N VAL A 723 25.92 -43.97 -21.92
CA VAL A 723 27.00 -44.99 -21.92
C VAL A 723 28.08 -44.66 -22.96
N GLN A 724 27.70 -44.09 -24.10
CA GLN A 724 28.63 -43.64 -25.14
C GLN A 724 29.23 -42.25 -24.88
N GLY A 725 28.76 -41.53 -23.86
CA GLY A 725 29.26 -40.20 -23.50
C GLY A 725 28.92 -39.11 -24.53
N ILE A 726 27.78 -39.25 -25.23
CA ILE A 726 27.39 -38.35 -26.33
C ILE A 726 26.18 -37.46 -26.02
N ILE A 727 25.64 -37.50 -24.80
CA ILE A 727 24.63 -36.53 -24.35
C ILE A 727 25.32 -35.16 -24.20
N PRO A 728 24.84 -34.08 -24.85
CA PRO A 728 25.43 -32.76 -24.73
C PRO A 728 25.23 -32.20 -23.32
N LEU A 729 26.20 -31.42 -22.86
CA LEU A 729 26.11 -30.72 -21.57
C LEU A 729 25.23 -29.48 -21.61
N THR A 730 24.95 -28.96 -22.81
CA THR A 730 23.98 -27.88 -23.04
C THR A 730 22.74 -28.50 -23.68
N GLU A 731 21.57 -28.02 -23.28
CA GLU A 731 20.30 -28.46 -23.86
C GLU A 731 20.25 -28.28 -25.40
N PRO A 732 19.61 -29.19 -26.15
CA PRO A 732 19.64 -29.19 -27.60
C PRO A 732 18.49 -28.41 -28.27
N PHE A 733 17.48 -27.96 -27.53
CA PHE A 733 16.23 -27.39 -28.02
C PHE A 733 16.42 -25.98 -28.58
N THR A 734 17.21 -25.12 -27.93
CA THR A 734 17.53 -23.79 -28.48
C THR A 734 18.18 -23.90 -29.85
N ALA A 735 19.20 -24.75 -29.98
CA ALA A 735 19.89 -24.98 -31.25
C ALA A 735 18.99 -25.63 -32.31
N ALA A 736 17.97 -26.38 -31.89
CA ALA A 736 16.98 -27.00 -32.77
C ALA A 736 15.81 -26.08 -33.13
N GLY A 737 15.76 -24.85 -32.59
CA GLY A 737 14.76 -23.83 -32.91
C GLY A 737 13.41 -24.04 -32.22
N PHE A 738 13.38 -24.72 -31.06
CA PHE A 738 12.19 -24.79 -30.23
C PHE A 738 11.93 -23.42 -29.58
N THR A 739 10.66 -23.10 -29.35
CA THR A 739 10.27 -21.89 -28.62
C THR A 739 10.57 -22.07 -27.14
N HIS A 740 11.19 -21.05 -26.53
CA HIS A 740 11.36 -20.97 -25.08
C HIS A 740 10.65 -19.74 -24.53
N ALA A 741 10.19 -19.83 -23.28
CA ALA A 741 9.45 -18.78 -22.56
C ALA A 741 9.76 -18.88 -21.05
N GLY A 742 9.47 -17.84 -20.28
CA GLY A 742 9.55 -17.88 -18.80
C GLY A 742 10.89 -18.35 -18.24
N GLU A 743 11.99 -17.75 -18.70
CA GLU A 743 13.39 -18.08 -18.34
C GLU A 743 13.96 -19.41 -18.87
N GLY A 744 13.19 -20.20 -19.62
CA GLY A 744 13.69 -21.42 -20.24
C GLY A 744 14.69 -21.18 -21.38
N GLY A 745 15.56 -22.16 -21.63
CA GLY A 745 16.52 -22.18 -22.74
C GLY A 745 17.96 -21.89 -22.34
N GLY A 746 18.92 -22.57 -22.99
CA GLY A 746 20.34 -22.44 -22.68
C GLY A 746 20.80 -23.16 -21.41
N GLU A 747 19.95 -24.01 -20.81
CA GLU A 747 20.28 -24.79 -19.63
C GLU A 747 21.52 -25.68 -19.86
N THR A 748 22.35 -25.80 -18.81
CA THR A 748 23.56 -26.64 -18.84
C THR A 748 23.65 -27.56 -17.63
N ILE A 749 24.30 -28.71 -17.81
CA ILE A 749 24.59 -29.69 -16.75
C ILE A 749 26.09 -29.89 -16.60
N THR A 750 26.50 -30.39 -15.43
CA THR A 750 27.88 -30.80 -15.20
C THR A 750 28.10 -32.27 -15.59
N PRO A 751 29.34 -32.67 -15.96
CA PRO A 751 29.63 -34.06 -16.32
C PRO A 751 29.33 -35.10 -15.23
N SER A 752 29.25 -34.70 -13.95
CA SER A 752 28.92 -35.59 -12.84
C SER A 752 27.48 -36.09 -12.89
N VAL A 753 26.54 -35.30 -13.43
CA VAL A 753 25.13 -35.67 -13.58
C VAL A 753 24.99 -36.94 -14.44
N LEU A 754 25.82 -37.08 -15.49
CA LEU A 754 25.81 -38.22 -16.40
C LEU A 754 26.49 -39.49 -15.83
N GLN A 755 27.01 -39.44 -14.60
CA GLN A 755 27.58 -40.60 -13.91
C GLN A 755 26.52 -41.48 -13.23
N ALA A 756 25.26 -41.01 -13.11
CA ALA A 756 24.17 -41.81 -12.58
C ALA A 756 23.94 -43.08 -13.41
N THR A 757 23.61 -44.19 -12.73
CA THR A 757 23.37 -45.51 -13.35
C THR A 757 22.07 -46.13 -12.83
N GLY A 758 21.68 -47.31 -13.35
CA GLY A 758 20.45 -47.97 -12.95
C GLY A 758 19.21 -47.18 -13.40
N LEU A 759 18.15 -47.14 -12.59
CA LEU A 759 16.91 -46.42 -12.92
C LEU A 759 17.11 -44.90 -13.08
N LEU A 760 18.08 -44.35 -12.37
CA LEU A 760 18.39 -42.91 -12.35
C LEU A 760 19.31 -42.48 -13.49
N ALA A 761 19.78 -43.41 -14.34
CA ALA A 761 20.65 -43.05 -15.44
C ALA A 761 19.91 -42.14 -16.42
N ILE A 762 20.57 -41.05 -16.85
CA ILE A 762 20.01 -40.13 -17.82
C ILE A 762 19.93 -40.82 -19.18
N VAL A 763 18.74 -40.79 -19.79
CA VAL A 763 18.48 -41.24 -21.16
C VAL A 763 18.74 -40.11 -22.13
N ASP A 764 18.15 -38.94 -21.87
CA ASP A 764 18.23 -37.77 -22.75
C ASP A 764 17.69 -36.48 -22.11
N TRP A 765 17.70 -35.39 -22.86
CA TRP A 765 17.02 -34.13 -22.57
C TRP A 765 15.55 -34.14 -23.03
N VAL A 766 14.65 -33.51 -22.26
CA VAL A 766 13.24 -33.23 -22.63
C VAL A 766 12.94 -31.75 -22.39
N LEU A 767 12.02 -31.18 -23.15
CA LEU A 767 11.52 -29.81 -22.95
C LEU A 767 10.15 -29.87 -22.31
N VAL A 768 9.99 -29.28 -21.14
CA VAL A 768 8.70 -29.14 -20.46
C VAL A 768 8.14 -27.75 -20.76
N GLU A 769 6.85 -27.68 -21.10
CA GLU A 769 6.14 -26.43 -21.36
C GLU A 769 4.93 -26.31 -20.42
N LEU A 770 4.77 -25.14 -19.82
CA LEU A 770 3.54 -24.69 -19.19
C LEU A 770 2.79 -23.80 -20.17
N ARG A 771 1.54 -24.16 -20.46
CA ARG A 771 0.68 -23.47 -21.43
C ARG A 771 -0.54 -22.91 -20.74
N ASP A 772 -1.03 -21.79 -21.26
CA ASP A 772 -2.18 -21.06 -20.71
C ASP A 772 -3.41 -21.97 -20.56
N PRO A 773 -4.15 -21.90 -19.43
CA PRO A 773 -5.28 -22.79 -19.16
C PRO A 773 -6.49 -22.55 -20.05
N VAL A 774 -6.60 -21.38 -20.70
CA VAL A 774 -7.72 -20.98 -21.57
C VAL A 774 -7.35 -21.13 -23.04
N ASP A 775 -6.19 -20.62 -23.46
CA ASP A 775 -5.65 -20.74 -24.82
C ASP A 775 -4.32 -21.52 -24.82
N PRO A 776 -4.37 -22.86 -24.96
CA PRO A 776 -3.18 -23.70 -24.88
C PRO A 776 -2.19 -23.54 -26.04
N SER A 777 -2.46 -22.65 -27.01
CA SER A 777 -1.47 -22.24 -28.02
C SER A 777 -0.41 -21.29 -27.45
N ILE A 778 -0.71 -20.61 -26.34
CA ILE A 778 0.21 -19.71 -25.65
C ILE A 778 1.10 -20.53 -24.70
N VAL A 779 2.41 -20.51 -24.95
CA VAL A 779 3.42 -21.10 -24.06
C VAL A 779 3.82 -20.03 -23.03
N ALA A 780 3.39 -20.22 -21.79
CA ALA A 780 3.65 -19.29 -20.70
C ALA A 780 5.10 -19.40 -20.19
N SER A 781 5.60 -20.63 -20.04
CA SER A 781 6.94 -20.88 -19.53
C SER A 781 7.49 -22.21 -20.01
N THR A 782 8.82 -22.34 -20.12
CA THR A 782 9.48 -23.59 -20.51
C THR A 782 10.68 -23.90 -19.62
N MET A 783 11.05 -25.18 -19.53
CA MET A 783 12.30 -25.60 -18.91
C MET A 783 12.86 -26.86 -19.60
N SER A 784 14.13 -26.83 -19.96
CA SER A 784 14.84 -28.03 -20.41
C SER A 784 15.22 -28.89 -19.22
N CYS A 785 14.78 -30.15 -19.21
CA CYS A 785 14.93 -31.11 -18.12
C CYS A 785 15.63 -32.38 -18.60
N LEU A 786 15.99 -33.24 -17.65
CA LEU A 786 16.61 -34.53 -17.93
C LEU A 786 15.62 -35.67 -17.74
N LEU A 787 15.65 -36.65 -18.62
CA LEU A 787 14.81 -37.85 -18.56
C LEU A 787 15.62 -39.03 -18.05
N GLN A 788 15.16 -39.66 -16.97
CA GLN A 788 15.79 -40.86 -16.42
C GLN A 788 15.24 -42.15 -17.05
N ARG A 789 15.98 -43.26 -16.93
CA ARG A 789 15.56 -44.58 -17.46
C ARG A 789 14.23 -45.07 -16.89
N GLY A 790 13.92 -44.74 -15.64
CA GLY A 790 12.65 -45.04 -14.99
C GLY A 790 11.44 -44.24 -15.52
N GLY A 791 11.70 -43.23 -16.37
CA GLY A 791 10.70 -42.35 -16.96
C GLY A 791 10.53 -41.02 -16.24
N ASP A 792 11.12 -40.87 -15.05
CA ASP A 792 11.01 -39.64 -14.26
C ASP A 792 11.77 -38.50 -14.96
N VAL A 793 11.12 -37.35 -15.04
CA VAL A 793 11.72 -36.10 -15.53
C VAL A 793 12.25 -35.33 -14.32
N VAL A 794 13.51 -34.95 -14.37
CA VAL A 794 14.25 -34.34 -13.25
C VAL A 794 14.94 -33.05 -13.67
N GLY A 795 15.25 -32.20 -12.70
CA GLY A 795 15.99 -30.96 -12.89
C GLY A 795 17.44 -31.18 -13.32
N LEU A 796 18.18 -30.08 -13.44
CA LEU A 796 19.56 -30.05 -13.96
C LEU A 796 20.59 -30.75 -13.06
N ASP A 797 20.24 -31.03 -11.81
CA ASP A 797 21.06 -31.85 -10.89
C ASP A 797 20.92 -33.37 -11.14
N GLY A 798 19.97 -33.77 -12.00
CA GLY A 798 19.67 -35.15 -12.32
C GLY A 798 18.84 -35.91 -11.28
N SER A 799 18.24 -35.24 -10.29
CA SER A 799 17.50 -35.88 -9.20
C SER A 799 16.28 -35.13 -8.66
N SER A 800 16.29 -33.79 -8.65
CA SER A 800 15.20 -32.98 -8.11
C SER A 800 14.00 -32.92 -9.04
N VAL A 801 12.82 -32.66 -8.48
CA VAL A 801 11.62 -32.34 -9.26
C VAL A 801 11.86 -31.03 -10.02
N PRO A 802 11.56 -30.95 -11.33
CA PRO A 802 11.67 -29.71 -12.09
C PRO A 802 10.88 -28.57 -11.44
N ARG A 803 11.50 -27.38 -11.38
CA ARG A 803 10.87 -26.15 -10.91
C ARG A 803 10.91 -25.11 -12.02
N ILE A 804 9.75 -24.77 -12.53
CA ILE A 804 9.58 -23.91 -13.70
C ILE A 804 9.08 -22.55 -13.23
N THR A 805 9.67 -21.46 -13.74
CA THR A 805 9.28 -20.10 -13.42
C THR A 805 7.87 -19.82 -13.93
N ALA A 806 6.90 -19.74 -13.02
CA ALA A 806 5.50 -19.46 -13.26
C ALA A 806 4.79 -19.27 -11.91
N GLU A 807 3.70 -18.51 -11.91
CA GLU A 807 2.85 -18.37 -10.75
C GLU A 807 2.13 -19.68 -10.39
N PRO A 808 1.80 -19.92 -9.11
CA PRO A 808 0.89 -21.00 -8.74
C PRO A 808 -0.46 -20.84 -9.46
N GLY A 809 -0.88 -21.87 -10.20
CA GLY A 809 -2.08 -21.77 -11.03
C GLY A 809 -2.36 -23.02 -11.84
N GLU A 810 -3.42 -22.97 -12.66
CA GLU A 810 -3.75 -24.04 -13.59
C GLU A 810 -3.01 -23.87 -14.90
N TYR A 811 -2.34 -24.94 -15.36
CA TYR A 811 -1.61 -24.95 -16.63
C TYR A 811 -1.86 -26.23 -17.42
N HIS A 812 -1.93 -26.11 -18.73
CA HIS A 812 -1.69 -27.28 -19.58
C HIS A 812 -0.20 -27.62 -19.53
N VAL A 813 0.13 -28.86 -19.19
CA VAL A 813 1.53 -29.31 -19.11
C VAL A 813 1.85 -30.12 -20.35
N ALA A 814 2.91 -29.75 -21.08
CA ALA A 814 3.39 -30.47 -22.24
C ALA A 814 4.82 -30.95 -22.06
N VAL A 815 5.16 -32.10 -22.66
CA VAL A 815 6.52 -32.63 -22.71
C VAL A 815 6.90 -32.91 -24.17
N ARG A 816 7.98 -32.27 -24.62
CA ARG A 816 8.52 -32.39 -25.98
C ARG A 816 9.91 -33.00 -25.96
N HIS A 817 10.31 -33.56 -27.09
CA HIS A 817 11.62 -34.15 -27.30
C HIS A 817 12.12 -33.82 -28.72
N ARG A 818 13.44 -33.84 -28.94
CA ARG A 818 14.04 -33.37 -30.21
C ARG A 818 13.61 -34.17 -31.46
N ASN A 819 13.21 -35.42 -31.29
CA ASN A 819 12.87 -36.34 -32.40
C ASN A 819 11.70 -37.29 -32.12
N HIS A 820 10.92 -36.99 -31.09
CA HIS A 820 9.64 -37.65 -30.80
C HIS A 820 8.52 -36.60 -30.86
N LEU A 821 7.28 -37.01 -31.14
CA LEU A 821 6.13 -36.11 -31.08
C LEU A 821 5.77 -35.84 -29.62
N GLY A 822 5.64 -34.58 -29.27
CA GLY A 822 5.25 -34.13 -27.94
C GLY A 822 3.80 -34.47 -27.59
N ALA A 823 3.51 -34.42 -26.31
CA ALA A 823 2.19 -34.65 -25.74
C ALA A 823 1.87 -33.63 -24.65
N MET A 824 0.59 -33.32 -24.48
CA MET A 824 0.09 -32.37 -23.46
C MET A 824 -1.14 -32.93 -22.75
N THR A 825 -1.34 -32.52 -21.51
CA THR A 825 -2.55 -32.81 -20.75
C THR A 825 -3.79 -32.28 -21.47
N ALA A 826 -4.88 -33.06 -21.50
CA ALA A 826 -6.12 -32.63 -22.16
C ALA A 826 -6.81 -31.47 -21.45
N GLN A 827 -6.60 -31.35 -20.14
CA GLN A 827 -7.15 -30.32 -19.27
C GLN A 827 -5.99 -29.64 -18.53
N PRO A 828 -6.17 -28.38 -18.11
CA PRO A 828 -5.25 -27.72 -17.18
C PRO A 828 -5.12 -28.50 -15.87
N ILE A 829 -3.94 -28.44 -15.26
CA ILE A 829 -3.64 -29.02 -13.95
C ILE A 829 -3.20 -27.88 -13.03
N ALA A 830 -3.81 -27.79 -11.85
CA ALA A 830 -3.36 -26.89 -10.80
C ALA A 830 -1.98 -27.32 -10.28
N LEU A 831 -0.97 -26.47 -10.50
CA LEU A 831 0.38 -26.69 -10.03
C LEU A 831 0.55 -26.02 -8.66
N ALA A 832 0.73 -26.83 -7.61
CA ALA A 832 0.94 -26.39 -6.24
C ALA A 832 1.92 -27.31 -5.50
N ASN A 833 2.41 -26.88 -4.34
CA ASN A 833 3.27 -27.69 -3.48
C ASN A 833 2.56 -28.99 -3.06
N GLY A 834 3.21 -30.13 -3.30
CA GLY A 834 2.67 -31.46 -2.95
C GLY A 834 1.80 -32.15 -4.01
N LEU A 835 1.77 -31.63 -5.24
CA LEU A 835 1.13 -32.29 -6.39
C LEU A 835 1.68 -33.71 -6.60
N GLY A 836 0.79 -34.66 -6.90
CA GLY A 836 1.18 -36.00 -7.35
C GLY A 836 1.85 -35.98 -8.72
N VAL A 837 2.58 -37.03 -9.08
CA VAL A 837 3.27 -37.10 -10.38
C VAL A 837 2.26 -37.02 -11.54
N ILE A 838 2.52 -36.11 -12.48
CA ILE A 838 1.83 -36.04 -13.77
C ILE A 838 2.44 -37.12 -14.68
N ASP A 839 1.78 -38.30 -14.70
CA ASP A 839 2.30 -39.48 -15.37
C ASP A 839 1.74 -39.65 -16.80
N PHE A 840 2.50 -39.23 -17.80
CA PHE A 840 2.15 -39.41 -19.21
C PHE A 840 2.15 -40.88 -19.63
N THR A 841 2.81 -41.76 -18.86
CA THR A 841 2.88 -43.20 -19.14
C THR A 841 1.61 -43.93 -18.72
N ASP A 842 0.80 -43.36 -17.81
CA ASP A 842 -0.49 -43.91 -17.40
C ASP A 842 -1.54 -43.70 -18.50
N PRO A 843 -2.11 -44.76 -19.12
CA PRO A 843 -3.19 -44.62 -20.09
C PRO A 843 -4.44 -43.91 -19.55
N GLY A 844 -4.61 -43.83 -18.22
CA GLY A 844 -5.71 -43.16 -17.55
C GLY A 844 -5.66 -41.62 -17.61
N LEU A 845 -4.48 -41.00 -17.76
CA LEU A 845 -4.35 -39.55 -17.84
C LEU A 845 -4.85 -39.03 -19.21
N PRO A 846 -5.91 -38.21 -19.30
CA PRO A 846 -6.37 -37.69 -20.59
C PRO A 846 -5.33 -36.76 -21.24
N LEU A 847 -5.03 -36.98 -22.51
CA LEU A 847 -4.10 -36.15 -23.30
C LEU A 847 -4.85 -35.40 -24.39
N PHE A 848 -4.33 -34.23 -24.77
CA PHE A 848 -4.88 -33.41 -25.83
C PHE A 848 -4.90 -34.20 -27.16
N GLY A 849 -5.99 -34.08 -27.92
CA GLY A 849 -6.17 -34.82 -29.17
C GLY A 849 -6.67 -36.26 -29.00
N THR A 850 -6.47 -37.11 -30.01
CA THR A 850 -7.09 -38.46 -30.06
C THR A 850 -6.10 -39.63 -30.15
N ASP A 851 -4.80 -39.35 -30.28
CA ASP A 851 -3.73 -40.35 -30.44
C ASP A 851 -2.36 -39.79 -30.01
N ALA A 852 -2.33 -39.00 -28.93
CA ALA A 852 -1.14 -38.22 -28.52
C ALA A 852 0.12 -39.06 -28.29
N MET A 853 -0.04 -40.29 -27.80
CA MET A 853 1.06 -41.21 -27.48
C MET A 853 0.69 -42.64 -27.84
N ARG A 854 1.68 -43.49 -28.12
CA ARG A 854 1.47 -44.92 -28.39
C ARG A 854 1.32 -45.68 -27.09
N THR A 855 0.34 -46.59 -27.00
CA THR A 855 0.28 -47.56 -25.89
C THR A 855 1.03 -48.83 -26.25
N THR A 856 1.98 -49.26 -25.41
CA THR A 856 2.74 -50.50 -25.53
C THR A 856 2.82 -51.19 -24.17
N ASN A 857 2.41 -52.47 -24.09
CA ASN A 857 2.39 -53.25 -22.86
C ASN A 857 1.75 -52.54 -21.64
N GLY A 858 0.67 -51.78 -21.86
CA GLY A 858 -0.07 -51.11 -20.80
C GLY A 858 0.50 -49.77 -20.34
N VAL A 859 1.59 -49.28 -20.93
CA VAL A 859 2.10 -47.92 -20.71
C VAL A 859 2.09 -47.11 -22.00
N ARG A 860 2.02 -45.79 -21.90
CA ARG A 860 2.16 -44.88 -23.02
C ARG A 860 3.62 -44.43 -23.21
N VAL A 861 3.99 -44.28 -24.48
CA VAL A 861 5.30 -43.80 -24.94
C VAL A 861 5.11 -42.74 -26.02
N GLN A 862 5.96 -41.71 -26.06
CA GLN A 862 5.92 -40.68 -27.11
C GLN A 862 6.29 -41.30 -28.46
N TRP A 863 5.58 -40.92 -29.52
CA TRP A 863 5.83 -41.44 -30.86
C TRP A 863 7.21 -41.01 -31.36
N ASN A 864 8.04 -41.97 -31.77
CA ASN A 864 9.35 -41.65 -32.35
C ASN A 864 9.25 -41.33 -33.86
N GLY A 865 10.33 -40.77 -34.40
CA GLY A 865 10.47 -40.59 -35.85
C GLY A 865 10.24 -39.18 -36.36
N ASN A 866 10.10 -38.18 -35.48
CA ASN A 866 9.97 -36.76 -35.83
C ASN A 866 11.35 -36.16 -36.12
N VAL A 867 12.03 -36.69 -37.13
CA VAL A 867 13.42 -36.33 -37.47
C VAL A 867 13.52 -34.87 -37.92
N ARG A 868 12.44 -34.32 -38.48
CA ARG A 868 12.30 -32.90 -38.77
C ARG A 868 11.38 -32.27 -37.72
N PRO A 869 11.77 -31.18 -37.05
CA PRO A 869 10.91 -30.52 -36.05
C PRO A 869 9.81 -29.69 -36.76
N ASN A 870 8.81 -30.37 -37.33
CA ASN A 870 7.69 -29.76 -38.06
C ASN A 870 6.31 -30.28 -37.61
N ASN A 871 6.27 -30.82 -36.39
CA ASN A 871 5.07 -31.30 -35.69
C ASN A 871 4.33 -32.45 -36.41
N LYS A 872 5.03 -33.21 -37.27
CA LYS A 872 4.45 -34.36 -37.94
C LYS A 872 5.49 -35.40 -38.33
N VAL A 873 5.08 -36.66 -38.35
CA VAL A 873 5.88 -37.74 -38.92
C VAL A 873 5.26 -38.19 -40.23
N THR A 874 6.08 -38.22 -41.27
CA THR A 874 5.73 -38.67 -42.62
C THR A 874 6.79 -39.61 -43.18
N TYR A 875 6.35 -40.69 -43.84
CA TYR A 875 7.28 -41.69 -44.40
C TYR A 875 7.54 -41.52 -45.91
N THR A 876 6.58 -40.97 -46.66
CA THR A 876 6.69 -40.70 -48.10
C THR A 876 6.26 -39.26 -48.43
N GLY A 877 6.55 -38.82 -49.66
CA GLY A 877 6.27 -37.45 -50.10
C GLY A 877 7.43 -36.49 -49.84
N THR A 878 7.25 -35.22 -50.25
CA THR A 878 8.24 -34.16 -50.05
C THR A 878 8.38 -33.86 -48.55
N ASN A 879 9.62 -33.64 -48.09
CA ASN A 879 9.94 -33.36 -46.68
C ASN A 879 9.58 -34.49 -45.70
N ASN A 880 9.64 -35.76 -46.14
CA ASN A 880 9.50 -36.90 -45.24
C ASN A 880 10.66 -37.01 -44.22
N ASP A 881 10.42 -37.77 -43.15
CA ASP A 881 11.35 -37.97 -42.02
C ASP A 881 12.34 -39.11 -42.27
N ARG A 882 12.06 -39.96 -43.27
CA ARG A 882 12.95 -41.05 -43.68
C ARG A 882 14.20 -40.54 -44.40
N ASP A 883 14.06 -39.60 -45.31
CA ASP A 883 15.14 -39.19 -46.21
C ASP A 883 16.32 -38.52 -45.47
N PRO A 884 16.13 -37.69 -44.41
CA PRO A 884 17.21 -37.22 -43.56
C PRO A 884 18.10 -38.34 -43.00
N ILE A 885 17.51 -39.49 -42.62
CA ILE A 885 18.26 -40.65 -42.12
C ILE A 885 19.20 -41.18 -43.20
N LEU A 886 18.74 -41.28 -44.46
CA LEU A 886 19.58 -41.70 -45.58
C LEU A 886 20.69 -40.69 -45.87
N VAL A 887 20.36 -39.39 -45.82
CA VAL A 887 21.32 -38.31 -46.05
C VAL A 887 22.41 -38.32 -44.99
N ARG A 888 22.06 -38.49 -43.70
CA ARG A 888 23.00 -38.54 -42.58
C ARG A 888 24.08 -39.60 -42.77
N ILE A 889 23.72 -40.79 -43.28
CA ILE A 889 24.68 -41.87 -43.53
C ILE A 889 25.44 -41.76 -44.86
N GLY A 890 25.33 -40.63 -45.57
CA GLY A 890 26.06 -40.35 -46.80
C GLY A 890 25.26 -40.53 -48.10
N GLY A 891 23.94 -40.74 -48.03
CA GLY A 891 22.98 -40.60 -49.14
C GLY A 891 23.03 -41.67 -50.25
N THR A 892 24.10 -42.47 -50.30
CA THR A 892 24.40 -43.36 -51.45
C THR A 892 24.54 -44.83 -51.05
N VAL A 893 25.11 -45.12 -49.88
CA VAL A 893 25.29 -46.49 -49.36
C VAL A 893 24.34 -46.70 -48.19
N ALA A 894 23.23 -47.40 -48.45
CA ALA A 894 22.17 -47.63 -47.47
C ALA A 894 22.57 -48.51 -46.26
N THR A 895 23.79 -49.07 -46.27
CA THR A 895 24.36 -49.89 -45.19
C THR A 895 25.41 -49.14 -44.35
N ALA A 896 25.72 -47.88 -44.68
CA ALA A 896 26.60 -47.06 -43.86
C ALA A 896 25.93 -46.70 -42.52
N THR A 897 26.74 -46.42 -41.51
CA THR A 897 26.30 -46.06 -40.16
C THR A 897 27.06 -44.84 -39.68
N VAL A 898 26.42 -43.96 -38.93
CA VAL A 898 27.05 -42.76 -38.35
C VAL A 898 26.77 -42.74 -36.86
N ASN A 899 27.80 -42.59 -36.04
CA ASN A 899 27.68 -42.50 -34.58
C ASN A 899 27.64 -41.04 -34.15
N GLY A 900 26.80 -40.72 -33.17
CA GLY A 900 26.71 -39.41 -32.57
C GLY A 900 25.31 -39.05 -32.11
N TYR A 901 25.18 -37.84 -31.57
CA TYR A 901 23.92 -37.30 -31.07
C TYR A 901 23.20 -36.55 -32.19
N TYR A 902 22.22 -37.22 -32.81
CA TYR A 902 21.56 -36.74 -34.01
C TYR A 902 20.04 -36.85 -33.91
N PRO A 903 19.26 -35.91 -34.48
CA PRO A 903 17.81 -36.05 -34.60
C PRO A 903 17.39 -37.31 -35.37
N GLU A 904 18.21 -37.76 -36.32
CA GLU A 904 17.98 -38.97 -37.12
C GLU A 904 18.09 -40.30 -36.33
N ASP A 905 18.65 -40.29 -35.10
CA ASP A 905 18.71 -41.46 -34.22
C ASP A 905 17.40 -41.60 -33.42
N VAL A 906 16.38 -42.18 -34.04
CA VAL A 906 15.01 -42.22 -33.51
C VAL A 906 14.82 -43.30 -32.46
N ASN A 907 15.78 -44.23 -32.33
CA ASN A 907 15.81 -45.25 -31.28
C ASN A 907 16.76 -44.90 -30.13
N LEU A 908 17.53 -43.81 -30.24
CA LEU A 908 18.39 -43.25 -29.20
C LEU A 908 19.52 -44.22 -28.77
N ASN A 909 20.06 -45.00 -29.71
CA ASN A 909 21.15 -45.94 -29.46
C ASN A 909 22.55 -45.37 -29.74
N GLY A 910 22.65 -44.14 -30.25
CA GLY A 910 23.89 -43.44 -30.62
C GLY A 910 24.41 -43.74 -32.03
N THR A 911 23.69 -44.54 -32.83
CA THR A 911 24.09 -44.97 -34.17
C THR A 911 22.93 -44.86 -35.16
N VAL A 912 23.04 -43.91 -36.10
CA VAL A 912 22.08 -43.75 -37.20
C VAL A 912 22.30 -44.81 -38.28
N LYS A 913 21.25 -45.55 -38.63
CA LYS A 913 21.23 -46.58 -39.68
C LYS A 913 19.98 -46.50 -40.56
N TYR A 914 20.16 -46.68 -41.86
CA TYR A 914 19.03 -46.71 -42.80
C TYR A 914 18.48 -48.12 -43.10
N THR A 915 19.33 -49.15 -43.04
CA THR A 915 18.95 -50.56 -43.24
C THR A 915 19.63 -51.47 -42.21
N GLY A 916 19.19 -52.73 -42.12
CA GLY A 916 19.71 -53.71 -41.16
C GLY A 916 18.87 -53.78 -39.89
N VAL A 917 19.33 -54.60 -38.93
CA VAL A 917 18.65 -54.76 -37.63
C VAL A 917 18.78 -53.47 -36.83
N GLN A 918 17.67 -53.05 -36.20
CA GLN A 918 17.58 -51.79 -35.43
C GLN A 918 18.00 -50.57 -36.26
N ASN A 919 17.41 -50.43 -37.46
CA ASN A 919 17.55 -49.21 -38.25
C ASN A 919 16.53 -48.14 -37.82
N ASP A 920 16.82 -46.88 -38.13
CA ASP A 920 16.00 -45.72 -37.75
C ASP A 920 14.86 -45.45 -38.72
N ARG A 921 14.93 -46.00 -39.93
CA ARG A 921 13.86 -45.87 -40.94
C ARG A 921 12.59 -46.61 -40.52
N ASP A 922 12.72 -47.84 -40.04
CA ASP A 922 11.57 -48.71 -39.77
C ASP A 922 10.66 -48.13 -38.67
N PRO A 923 11.18 -47.55 -37.57
CA PRO A 923 10.34 -46.84 -36.61
C PRO A 923 9.51 -45.71 -37.23
N VAL A 924 10.06 -44.89 -38.14
CA VAL A 924 9.31 -43.85 -38.85
C VAL A 924 8.11 -44.45 -39.60
N LEU A 925 8.31 -45.60 -40.28
CA LEU A 925 7.22 -46.31 -40.95
C LEU A 925 6.16 -46.82 -39.96
N GLN A 926 6.59 -47.35 -38.81
CA GLN A 926 5.68 -47.85 -37.78
C GLN A 926 4.86 -46.74 -37.13
N THR A 927 5.42 -45.54 -36.95
CA THR A 927 4.71 -44.37 -36.39
C THR A 927 3.56 -43.91 -37.27
N VAL A 928 3.73 -43.95 -38.59
CA VAL A 928 2.65 -43.62 -39.54
C VAL A 928 1.66 -44.77 -39.78
N GLY A 929 1.84 -45.93 -39.13
CA GLY A 929 0.88 -47.05 -39.18
C GLY A 929 1.37 -48.29 -39.93
N GLY A 930 2.65 -48.36 -40.32
CA GLY A 930 3.37 -49.57 -40.74
C GLY A 930 3.02 -50.13 -42.11
N THR A 931 1.73 -50.16 -42.46
CA THR A 931 1.17 -50.74 -43.69
C THR A 931 0.73 -49.68 -44.70
N VAL A 932 0.56 -48.44 -44.24
CA VAL A 932 0.12 -47.30 -45.05
C VAL A 932 1.22 -46.22 -45.04
N PRO A 933 2.22 -46.30 -45.93
CA PRO A 933 3.38 -45.40 -45.93
C PRO A 933 3.05 -43.95 -46.34
N THR A 934 1.81 -43.68 -46.75
CA THR A 934 1.29 -42.37 -47.13
C THR A 934 0.54 -41.66 -46.00
N ALA A 935 0.36 -42.30 -44.85
CA ALA A 935 -0.25 -41.68 -43.70
C ALA A 935 0.71 -40.67 -43.05
N THR A 936 0.11 -39.68 -42.38
CA THR A 936 0.81 -38.66 -41.61
C THR A 936 0.37 -38.79 -40.16
N ARG A 937 1.32 -38.86 -39.23
CA ARG A 937 1.03 -38.72 -37.81
C ARG A 937 1.27 -37.26 -37.44
N LEU A 938 0.30 -36.60 -36.85
CA LEU A 938 0.43 -35.23 -36.36
C LEU A 938 0.78 -35.26 -34.88
N GLU A 939 1.63 -34.32 -34.46
CA GLU A 939 1.77 -33.98 -33.04
C GLU A 939 0.40 -33.57 -32.48
N GLN A 940 0.14 -33.90 -31.23
CA GLN A 940 -1.11 -33.52 -30.56
C GLN A 940 -0.82 -32.40 -29.56
N LEU A 941 -0.43 -31.25 -30.12
CA LEU A 941 -0.22 -29.97 -29.46
C LEU A 941 -0.84 -28.87 -30.35
N PRO A 942 -1.41 -27.80 -29.76
CA PRO A 942 -1.98 -26.67 -30.52
C PRO A 942 -0.99 -25.93 -31.41
#